data_AF-A0A2Z2NYB7-F1
#
_entry.id   AF-A0A2Z2NYB7-F1
#
_cell.length_a   1.000
_cell.length_b   1.000
_cell.length_c   1.000
_cell.angle_alpha   90.00
_cell.angle_beta   90.00
_cell.angle_gamma   90.00
#
_symmetry.space_group_name_H-M   'P 1'
#
loop_
_entity.id
_entity.type
_entity.pdbx_description
1 polymer ?
#
loop_
_entity_poly.entity_id
_entity_poly.type
_entity_poly.pdbx_seq_one_letter_code
_entity_poly.pdbx_strand_id
1 'polypeptide(L)'
;MNYYYEENTWGERFIPDLNRTVFQNASAASYFENELDFDLLEPNKLTIIVGSDSGLLYKYLCSQPIPASSRIIIIEPADVFEIVNEECQQWLSTQAPQTAEPVVSLHLVENLDSEVLNDSDTAFFFAGKIQQTQAKCATQDYQNIYYPLYREVREILATRAHVLQNRYSIKLYVEQQMNNCIDNHTPMRAQPDFGKDRVAVIMGGGPSLDDQLDWIVHNRSKIFLIAVSRICGKLHKLHLIPDMVVAVDSHPVTYAAAKMGTHWEHVPLASSYHVAHELLKQWRGPHYFLGYRYPWEAMNREPTDTVESVGPTVGHSAIVLAERLGFSTILLAGIDLCLNASGGSHAQGTPEAELLKLPGTYEARVTTYAGNQAGIPLGFYRGIDSLNTIGQEINQHSDKLFNLNIDAAKIPSIKYLNAKNVTLPESKPRFDTSEYAELTTDQLSALAKKLMGHKREFEKIKDIASKAKACIDQIYGKNGKPPNPEYHQRLDALEARLNKVSSYAIDTVRYFMAPEFAQLRKPSGFDAMEEDDMELWVRQYYKITHRGARYFQQALESSLETIELRKAEQSSTPDIDYLIKKWTDVKTPGRVSIFRENLLEYATDDQIILLQQSDSAYFQSLLTKDEVHEKLVVHNYGTIRKTMQSLRYLRDKKCVSDLQSYYEKLKDMEWPYGTIASFIKGNLAEINAENELSIEQYQKVIDNCGEQLNAGDETLESIGTLIEESLTNLTRIYLDQQDGDSAASTLGTLCEITPQYIPSYANLLNLLGNYESAVELLEIYLANFKHDYRAARQLVQLHKNMGNNEAHQKAVQLAEGIRNKNTLTTKAA
;
A
#
# COMPACT_ATOMS: atom_id res chain seq x y z
N MET A 1 -12.86 27.89 -12.32
CA MET A 1 -12.31 29.27 -12.19
C MET A 1 -11.86 29.73 -13.57
N ASN A 2 -11.77 31.03 -13.86
CA ASN A 2 -11.17 31.49 -15.12
C ASN A 2 -9.69 31.78 -14.88
N TYR A 3 -8.84 30.85 -15.28
CA TYR A 3 -7.38 31.02 -15.25
C TYR A 3 -6.93 31.94 -16.38
N TYR A 4 -5.87 32.73 -16.14
CA TYR A 4 -5.26 33.58 -17.15
C TYR A 4 -3.75 33.53 -17.06
N TYR A 5 -3.10 33.71 -18.20
CA TYR A 5 -1.65 33.77 -18.30
C TYR A 5 -1.14 35.19 -18.03
N GLU A 6 -0.06 35.30 -17.27
CA GLU A 6 0.84 36.45 -17.23
C GLU A 6 2.15 36.09 -17.94
N GLU A 7 2.85 37.10 -18.44
CA GLU A 7 4.14 36.92 -19.11
C GLU A 7 5.24 37.56 -18.26
N ASN A 8 6.32 36.82 -18.03
CA ASN A 8 7.47 37.32 -17.28
C ASN A 8 8.44 38.12 -18.17
N THR A 9 9.55 38.59 -17.58
CA THR A 9 10.57 39.38 -18.30
C THR A 9 11.34 38.60 -19.37
N TRP A 10 11.18 37.27 -19.41
CA TRP A 10 11.82 36.38 -20.39
C TRP A 10 10.86 35.93 -21.51
N GLY A 11 9.64 36.48 -21.57
CA GLY A 11 8.63 36.10 -22.56
C GLY A 11 7.95 34.76 -22.26
N GLU A 12 8.13 34.22 -21.06
CA GLU A 12 7.53 32.97 -20.64
C GLU A 12 6.16 33.24 -20.01
N ARG A 13 5.14 32.52 -20.47
CA ARG A 13 3.78 32.65 -19.97
C ARG A 13 3.50 31.63 -18.86
N PHE A 14 3.00 32.09 -17.71
CA PHE A 14 2.59 31.26 -16.58
C PHE A 14 1.26 31.74 -15.97
N ILE A 15 0.58 30.87 -15.21
CA ILE A 15 -0.68 31.17 -14.50
C ILE A 15 -0.35 31.56 -13.05
N PRO A 16 -0.56 32.83 -12.64
CA PRO A 16 -0.20 33.29 -11.29
C PRO A 16 -0.96 32.58 -10.17
N ASP A 17 -2.19 32.15 -10.42
CA ASP A 17 -2.99 31.41 -9.45
C ASP A 17 -2.38 30.04 -9.11
N LEU A 18 -1.56 29.46 -10.01
CA LEU A 18 -0.87 28.18 -9.82
C LEU A 18 0.56 28.38 -9.31
N ASN A 19 1.29 29.34 -9.89
CA ASN A 19 2.74 29.48 -9.68
C ASN A 19 3.16 30.70 -8.83
N ARG A 20 2.23 31.60 -8.48
CA ARG A 20 2.49 32.83 -7.73
C ARG A 20 3.65 33.63 -8.35
N THR A 21 4.63 34.00 -7.54
CA THR A 21 5.78 34.82 -7.95
C THR A 21 6.98 33.99 -8.43
N VAL A 22 6.86 32.65 -8.50
CA VAL A 22 8.00 31.75 -8.80
C VAL A 22 8.66 32.13 -10.12
N PHE A 23 7.87 32.23 -11.20
CA PHE A 23 8.36 32.58 -12.53
C PHE A 23 8.34 34.07 -12.82
N GLN A 24 8.03 34.92 -11.83
CA GLN A 24 8.20 36.37 -11.96
C GLN A 24 9.67 36.76 -11.77
N ASN A 25 10.40 36.03 -10.92
CA ASN A 25 11.74 36.41 -10.46
C ASN A 25 12.87 35.58 -11.09
N ALA A 26 12.54 34.53 -11.85
CA ALA A 26 13.50 33.68 -12.55
C ALA A 26 12.89 33.13 -13.84
N SER A 27 13.73 32.84 -14.84
CA SER A 27 13.30 32.10 -16.03
C SER A 27 13.04 30.63 -15.70
N ALA A 28 12.15 29.99 -16.46
CA ALA A 28 11.81 28.59 -16.29
C ALA A 28 13.05 27.68 -16.40
N ALA A 29 13.90 27.92 -17.40
CA ALA A 29 15.13 27.14 -17.58
C ALA A 29 16.08 27.24 -16.38
N SER A 30 16.34 28.47 -15.90
CA SER A 30 17.21 28.67 -14.74
C SER A 30 16.60 28.11 -13.45
N TYR A 31 15.28 28.09 -13.34
CA TYR A 31 14.60 27.49 -12.19
C TYR A 31 14.74 25.97 -12.21
N PHE A 32 14.39 25.32 -13.33
CA PHE A 32 14.39 23.87 -13.42
C PHE A 32 15.80 23.24 -13.37
N GLU A 33 16.83 23.91 -13.89
CA GLU A 33 18.22 23.46 -13.75
C GLU A 33 18.67 23.31 -12.28
N ASN A 34 18.10 24.11 -11.37
CA ASN A 34 18.49 24.11 -9.96
C ASN A 34 17.53 23.30 -9.06
N GLU A 35 16.27 23.12 -9.49
CA GLU A 35 15.20 22.60 -8.63
C GLU A 35 14.68 21.22 -9.06
N LEU A 36 15.06 20.72 -10.24
CA LEU A 36 14.71 19.35 -10.64
C LEU A 36 15.55 18.33 -9.86
N ASP A 37 14.90 17.61 -8.96
CA ASP A 37 15.51 16.58 -8.10
C ASP A 37 15.58 15.20 -8.79
N PHE A 38 15.73 15.16 -10.12
CA PHE A 38 15.86 13.91 -10.85
C PHE A 38 16.71 14.00 -12.12
N ASP A 39 17.48 12.94 -12.37
CA ASP A 39 18.35 12.82 -13.54
C ASP A 39 17.54 12.57 -14.82
N LEU A 40 17.55 13.55 -15.72
CA LEU A 40 16.89 13.51 -17.02
C LEU A 40 17.63 12.63 -18.05
N LEU A 41 18.91 12.35 -17.82
CA LEU A 41 19.78 11.59 -18.73
C LEU A 41 19.84 10.10 -18.36
N GLU A 42 19.19 9.69 -17.27
CA GLU A 42 19.12 8.28 -16.89
C GLU A 42 18.31 7.49 -17.92
N PRO A 43 18.91 6.51 -18.63
CA PRO A 43 18.19 5.69 -19.60
C PRO A 43 17.30 4.63 -18.93
N ASN A 44 16.29 4.14 -19.66
CA ASN A 44 15.34 3.11 -19.19
C ASN A 44 14.55 3.53 -17.94
N LYS A 45 14.09 4.78 -17.88
CA LYS A 45 13.32 5.31 -16.74
C LYS A 45 11.97 5.86 -17.16
N LEU A 46 10.95 5.60 -16.34
CA LEU A 46 9.63 6.20 -16.47
C LEU A 46 9.42 7.23 -15.35
N THR A 47 9.24 8.50 -15.72
CA THR A 47 8.99 9.59 -14.76
C THR A 47 7.56 10.12 -14.93
N ILE A 48 6.76 10.05 -13.86
CA ILE A 48 5.43 10.66 -13.81
C ILE A 48 5.49 11.93 -12.96
N ILE A 49 5.11 13.06 -13.53
CA ILE A 49 5.13 14.38 -12.90
C ILE A 49 3.70 14.87 -12.74
N VAL A 50 3.33 15.31 -11.55
CA VAL A 50 2.03 15.95 -11.30
C VAL A 50 2.20 17.46 -11.35
N GLY A 51 1.43 18.10 -12.24
CA GLY A 51 1.54 19.51 -12.60
C GLY A 51 2.62 19.78 -13.65
N SER A 52 2.42 20.84 -14.43
CA SER A 52 3.31 21.24 -15.53
C SER A 52 3.94 22.62 -15.34
N ASP A 53 3.65 23.28 -14.21
CA ASP A 53 4.03 24.67 -13.96
C ASP A 53 3.53 25.61 -15.08
N SER A 54 2.22 25.54 -15.33
CA SER A 54 1.53 26.30 -16.39
C SER A 54 2.00 25.99 -17.83
N GLY A 55 2.56 24.79 -18.04
CA GLY A 55 3.13 24.33 -19.31
C GLY A 55 4.63 24.62 -19.47
N LEU A 56 5.25 25.36 -18.55
CA LEU A 56 6.67 25.71 -18.65
C LEU A 56 7.59 24.50 -18.46
N LEU A 57 7.25 23.60 -17.54
CA LEU A 57 8.02 22.37 -17.33
C LEU A 57 7.97 21.45 -18.55
N TYR A 58 6.79 21.34 -19.18
CA TYR A 58 6.63 20.58 -20.43
C TYR A 58 7.58 21.10 -21.52
N LYS A 59 7.57 22.41 -21.77
CA LYS A 59 8.42 23.07 -22.77
C LYS A 59 9.91 22.88 -22.46
N TYR A 60 10.30 23.01 -21.20
CA TYR A 60 11.66 22.77 -20.75
C TYR A 60 12.10 21.32 -21.02
N LEU A 61 11.31 20.33 -20.63
CA LEU A 61 11.65 18.92 -20.80
C LEU A 61 11.75 18.50 -22.27
N CYS A 62 10.89 19.05 -23.14
CA CYS A 62 10.97 18.82 -24.58
C CYS A 62 12.25 19.34 -25.24
N SER A 63 12.99 20.26 -24.60
CA SER A 63 14.27 20.77 -25.11
C SER A 63 15.49 20.03 -24.54
N GLN A 64 15.30 19.08 -23.62
CA GLN A 64 16.38 18.31 -23.01
C GLN A 64 16.71 17.04 -23.81
N PRO A 65 17.97 16.56 -23.78
CA PRO A 65 18.38 15.36 -24.49
C PRO A 65 17.98 14.07 -23.75
N ILE A 66 16.67 13.85 -23.59
CA ILE A 66 16.14 12.68 -22.87
C ILE A 66 16.39 11.41 -23.69
N PRO A 67 16.92 10.32 -23.08
CA PRO A 67 17.14 9.06 -23.79
C PRO A 67 15.85 8.48 -24.39
N ALA A 68 15.91 7.97 -25.63
CA ALA A 68 14.77 7.33 -26.30
C ALA A 68 14.24 6.07 -25.57
N SER A 69 15.03 5.52 -24.64
CA SER A 69 14.62 4.40 -23.78
C SER A 69 13.85 4.84 -22.52
N SER A 70 13.71 6.15 -22.29
CA SER A 70 13.00 6.73 -21.14
C SER A 70 11.70 7.40 -21.60
N ARG A 71 10.76 7.60 -20.68
CA ARG A 71 9.49 8.32 -20.91
C ARG A 71 9.20 9.26 -19.75
N ILE A 72 8.64 10.43 -20.06
CA ILE A 72 8.13 11.39 -19.09
C ILE A 72 6.64 11.63 -19.37
N ILE A 73 5.83 11.48 -18.33
CA ILE A 73 4.38 11.70 -18.37
C ILE A 73 4.06 12.82 -17.39
N ILE A 74 3.42 13.89 -17.85
CA ILE A 74 2.95 15.00 -17.04
C ILE A 74 1.43 14.91 -16.91
N ILE A 75 0.92 15.03 -15.70
CA ILE A 75 -0.51 14.96 -15.39
C ILE A 75 -1.00 16.30 -14.84
N GLU A 76 -2.01 16.90 -15.49
CA GLU A 76 -2.68 18.14 -15.04
C GLU A 76 -4.13 17.84 -14.62
N PRO A 77 -4.71 18.62 -13.68
CA PRO A 77 -6.12 18.53 -13.32
C PRO A 77 -6.98 19.10 -14.45
N ALA A 78 -8.19 18.55 -14.58
CA ALA A 78 -9.16 18.94 -15.61
C ALA A 78 -9.41 20.45 -15.68
N ASP A 79 -9.42 21.13 -14.51
CA ASP A 79 -9.66 22.57 -14.39
C ASP A 79 -8.67 23.46 -15.17
N VAL A 80 -7.44 22.98 -15.39
CA VAL A 80 -6.37 23.74 -16.08
C VAL A 80 -5.80 23.01 -17.30
N PHE A 81 -6.15 21.74 -17.51
CA PHE A 81 -5.58 20.93 -18.58
C PHE A 81 -5.77 21.56 -19.96
N GLU A 82 -6.99 21.98 -20.32
CA GLU A 82 -7.28 22.52 -21.66
C GLU A 82 -6.45 23.78 -21.96
N ILE A 83 -6.44 24.75 -21.04
CA ILE A 83 -5.70 26.01 -21.23
C ILE A 83 -4.18 25.79 -21.30
N VAL A 84 -3.65 24.85 -20.51
CA VAL A 84 -2.23 24.48 -20.54
C VAL A 84 -1.88 23.70 -21.81
N ASN A 85 -2.73 22.74 -22.21
CA ASN A 85 -2.51 21.92 -23.39
C ASN A 85 -2.55 22.78 -24.65
N GLU A 86 -3.51 23.70 -24.79
CA GLU A 86 -3.55 24.65 -25.91
C GLU A 86 -2.25 25.46 -26.04
N GLU A 87 -1.73 26.00 -24.92
CA GLU A 87 -0.47 26.74 -24.86
C GLU A 87 0.73 25.87 -25.25
N CYS A 88 0.78 24.61 -24.78
CA CYS A 88 1.82 23.64 -25.15
C CYS A 88 1.74 23.26 -26.64
N GLN A 89 0.56 23.01 -27.19
CA GLN A 89 0.39 22.67 -28.61
C GLN A 89 0.74 23.85 -29.52
N GLN A 90 0.37 25.07 -29.14
CA GLN A 90 0.76 26.27 -29.88
C GLN A 90 2.29 26.43 -29.91
N TRP A 91 2.95 26.22 -28.78
CA TRP A 91 4.41 26.23 -28.71
C TRP A 91 5.04 25.13 -29.57
N LEU A 92 4.50 23.91 -29.53
CA LEU A 92 5.00 22.79 -30.36
C LEU A 92 4.92 23.12 -31.86
N SER A 93 3.83 23.75 -32.30
CA SER A 93 3.64 24.12 -33.70
C SER A 93 4.58 25.21 -34.21
N THR A 94 5.19 25.99 -33.30
CA THR A 94 5.95 27.20 -33.64
C THR A 94 7.44 27.13 -33.29
N GLN A 95 7.82 26.37 -32.25
CA GLN A 95 9.16 26.43 -31.65
C GLN A 95 9.77 25.07 -31.28
N ALA A 96 9.07 23.94 -31.45
CA ALA A 96 9.61 22.65 -31.03
C ALA A 96 10.79 22.16 -31.88
N PRO A 97 11.79 21.50 -31.26
CA PRO A 97 12.78 20.73 -32.01
C PRO A 97 12.12 19.60 -32.80
N GLN A 98 12.45 19.49 -34.10
CA GLN A 98 12.01 18.39 -34.97
C GLN A 98 12.75 17.09 -34.59
N THR A 99 12.25 16.36 -33.59
CA THR A 99 12.69 14.98 -33.32
C THR A 99 11.49 14.07 -33.07
N ALA A 100 11.69 12.77 -33.34
CA ALA A 100 10.70 11.69 -33.31
C ALA A 100 9.92 11.61 -31.99
N GLU A 101 8.81 10.84 -32.01
CA GLU A 101 7.77 10.65 -30.99
C GLU A 101 8.07 11.24 -29.60
N PRO A 102 7.16 12.07 -29.05
CA PRO A 102 7.48 12.86 -27.88
C PRO A 102 7.71 11.96 -26.67
N VAL A 103 8.98 11.93 -26.21
CA VAL A 103 9.43 11.31 -24.97
C VAL A 103 8.72 11.92 -23.75
N VAL A 104 8.18 13.14 -23.90
CA VAL A 104 7.44 13.89 -22.89
C VAL A 104 5.99 14.03 -23.34
N SER A 105 5.04 13.70 -22.48
CA SER A 105 3.60 13.73 -22.81
C SER A 105 2.79 14.41 -21.72
N LEU A 106 1.67 15.05 -22.08
CA LEU A 106 0.78 15.77 -21.17
C LEU A 106 -0.63 15.15 -21.22
N HIS A 107 -1.18 14.76 -20.07
CA HIS A 107 -2.43 14.02 -20.00
C HIS A 107 -3.30 14.40 -18.80
N LEU A 108 -4.58 14.01 -18.88
CA LEU A 108 -5.49 13.91 -17.74
C LEU A 108 -5.26 12.59 -16.98
N VAL A 109 -5.55 12.59 -15.69
CA VAL A 109 -5.42 11.39 -14.84
C VAL A 109 -6.35 10.26 -15.27
N GLU A 110 -7.54 10.59 -15.80
CA GLU A 110 -8.55 9.63 -16.28
C GLU A 110 -8.01 8.69 -17.36
N ASN A 111 -7.03 9.16 -18.14
CA ASN A 111 -6.42 8.41 -19.23
C ASN A 111 -5.15 7.67 -18.81
N LEU A 112 -4.64 7.91 -17.59
CA LEU A 112 -3.32 7.43 -17.17
C LEU A 112 -3.22 5.90 -17.21
N ASP A 113 -4.19 5.19 -16.62
CA ASP A 113 -4.12 3.72 -16.53
C ASP A 113 -4.61 3.00 -17.80
N SER A 114 -5.64 3.57 -18.46
CA SER A 114 -6.35 2.97 -19.59
C SER A 114 -5.67 3.21 -20.94
N GLU A 115 -5.06 4.38 -21.14
CA GLU A 115 -4.56 4.82 -22.44
C GLU A 115 -3.07 5.17 -22.45
N VAL A 116 -2.58 5.82 -21.39
CA VAL A 116 -1.20 6.36 -21.35
C VAL A 116 -0.19 5.27 -20.96
N LEU A 117 -0.47 4.52 -19.89
CA LEU A 117 0.34 3.40 -19.44
C LEU A 117 -0.08 2.13 -20.19
N ASN A 118 0.81 1.60 -21.02
CA ASN A 118 0.54 0.42 -21.85
C ASN A 118 1.42 -0.78 -21.44
N ASP A 119 1.29 -1.90 -22.16
CA ASP A 119 2.03 -3.14 -21.85
C ASP A 119 3.56 -2.97 -21.94
N SER A 120 4.06 -2.05 -22.76
CA SER A 120 5.50 -1.76 -22.88
C SER A 120 6.08 -1.14 -21.61
N ASP A 121 5.26 -0.41 -20.83
CA ASP A 121 5.69 0.24 -19.59
C ASP A 121 5.90 -0.75 -18.44
N THR A 122 5.35 -1.96 -18.56
CA THR A 122 5.49 -3.04 -17.58
C THR A 122 6.95 -3.34 -17.24
N ALA A 123 7.87 -3.16 -18.20
CA ALA A 123 9.31 -3.34 -17.99
C ALA A 123 9.88 -2.37 -16.95
N PHE A 124 9.42 -1.10 -16.92
CA PHE A 124 9.88 -0.11 -15.93
C PHE A 124 9.45 -0.51 -14.51
N PHE A 125 8.22 -1.03 -14.35
CA PHE A 125 7.71 -1.51 -13.07
C PHE A 125 8.54 -2.70 -12.54
N PHE A 126 8.88 -3.65 -13.41
CA PHE A 126 9.72 -4.79 -13.01
C PHE A 126 11.15 -4.40 -12.69
N ALA A 127 11.73 -3.47 -13.44
CA ALA A 127 13.06 -2.95 -13.19
C ALA A 127 13.12 -2.04 -11.94
N GLY A 128 11.97 -1.66 -11.37
CA GLY A 128 11.89 -0.67 -10.29
C GLY A 128 12.34 0.73 -10.74
N LYS A 129 12.26 1.02 -12.04
CA LYS A 129 12.73 2.25 -12.68
C LYS A 129 11.58 3.22 -12.94
N ILE A 130 10.74 3.43 -11.93
CA ILE A 130 9.63 4.36 -11.96
C ILE A 130 9.82 5.41 -10.88
N GLN A 131 9.67 6.68 -11.28
CA GLN A 131 9.73 7.81 -10.37
C GLN A 131 8.44 8.62 -10.48
N GLN A 132 7.78 8.86 -9.35
CA GLN A 132 6.70 9.83 -9.24
C GLN A 132 7.25 11.10 -8.57
N THR A 133 6.95 12.27 -9.13
CA THR A 133 7.36 13.56 -8.57
C THR A 133 6.28 14.63 -8.79
N GLN A 134 6.48 15.81 -8.19
CA GLN A 134 5.58 16.96 -8.29
C GLN A 134 6.34 18.14 -8.92
N ALA A 135 5.65 18.86 -9.81
CA ALA A 135 6.07 20.19 -10.23
C ALA A 135 5.90 21.20 -9.08
N LYS A 136 6.39 22.44 -9.27
CA LYS A 136 6.36 23.44 -8.19
C LYS A 136 4.92 23.84 -7.83
N CYS A 137 4.06 24.05 -8.82
CA CYS A 137 2.63 24.32 -8.66
C CYS A 137 1.94 23.22 -7.84
N ALA A 138 2.27 21.95 -8.08
CA ALA A 138 1.68 20.84 -7.37
C ALA A 138 2.23 20.66 -5.95
N THR A 139 3.49 20.99 -5.73
CA THR A 139 4.10 20.96 -4.38
C THR A 139 3.51 22.04 -3.48
N GLN A 140 3.23 23.21 -4.05
CA GLN A 140 2.67 24.35 -3.31
C GLN A 140 1.14 24.28 -3.19
N ASP A 141 0.47 23.76 -4.22
CA ASP A 141 -0.96 23.51 -4.31
C ASP A 141 -1.86 24.64 -3.78
N TYR A 142 -1.57 25.88 -4.18
CA TYR A 142 -2.29 27.06 -3.69
C TYR A 142 -3.80 27.06 -3.99
N GLN A 143 -4.24 26.27 -4.98
CA GLN A 143 -5.66 26.14 -5.36
C GLN A 143 -6.31 24.88 -4.77
N ASN A 144 -5.56 24.03 -4.07
CA ASN A 144 -6.02 22.75 -3.52
C ASN A 144 -6.55 21.77 -4.58
N ILE A 145 -6.03 21.84 -5.81
CA ILE A 145 -6.44 20.98 -6.94
C ILE A 145 -5.39 19.90 -7.26
N TYR A 146 -4.14 20.08 -6.86
CA TYR A 146 -3.04 19.18 -7.18
C TYR A 146 -2.82 18.07 -6.16
N TYR A 147 -3.08 18.30 -4.87
CA TYR A 147 -2.93 17.26 -3.86
C TYR A 147 -3.88 16.07 -4.09
N PRO A 148 -5.19 16.28 -4.39
CA PRO A 148 -6.07 15.18 -4.78
C PRO A 148 -5.55 14.42 -6.01
N LEU A 149 -5.11 15.15 -7.04
CA LEU A 149 -4.55 14.59 -8.27
C LEU A 149 -3.29 13.76 -8.02
N TYR A 150 -2.37 14.28 -7.20
CA TYR A 150 -1.13 13.59 -6.84
C TYR A 150 -1.39 12.27 -6.15
N ARG A 151 -2.41 12.26 -5.28
CA ARG A 151 -2.88 11.05 -4.61
C ARG A 151 -3.46 10.03 -5.58
N GLU A 152 -4.30 10.47 -6.50
CA GLU A 152 -4.91 9.59 -7.51
C GLU A 152 -3.86 8.95 -8.43
N VAL A 153 -2.89 9.75 -8.92
CA VAL A 153 -1.75 9.23 -9.69
C VAL A 153 -0.94 8.22 -8.88
N ARG A 154 -0.69 8.51 -7.60
CA ARG A 154 0.03 7.59 -6.71
C ARG A 154 -0.73 6.27 -6.52
N GLU A 155 -2.05 6.35 -6.39
CA GLU A 155 -2.94 5.19 -6.25
C GLU A 155 -2.89 4.30 -7.50
N ILE A 156 -2.97 4.89 -8.69
CA ILE A 156 -2.86 4.17 -9.97
C ILE A 156 -1.50 3.45 -10.08
N LEU A 157 -0.40 4.17 -9.85
CA LEU A 157 0.95 3.61 -9.96
C LEU A 157 1.20 2.52 -8.92
N ALA A 158 0.80 2.75 -7.67
CA ALA A 158 0.93 1.75 -6.60
C ALA A 158 0.07 0.51 -6.88
N THR A 159 -1.14 0.69 -7.42
CA THR A 159 -2.02 -0.41 -7.81
C THR A 159 -1.35 -1.28 -8.86
N ARG A 160 -0.83 -0.66 -9.92
CA ARG A 160 -0.18 -1.36 -11.04
C ARG A 160 1.13 -2.00 -10.61
N ALA A 161 1.95 -1.30 -9.83
CA ALA A 161 3.15 -1.85 -9.23
C ALA A 161 2.84 -3.06 -8.36
N HIS A 162 1.78 -3.03 -7.55
CA HIS A 162 1.37 -4.14 -6.71
C HIS A 162 0.86 -5.36 -7.53
N VAL A 163 0.12 -5.17 -8.63
CA VAL A 163 -0.24 -6.27 -9.57
C VAL A 163 1.02 -7.00 -10.02
N LEU A 164 1.99 -6.21 -10.46
CA LEU A 164 3.22 -6.72 -11.04
C LEU A 164 4.12 -7.29 -9.94
N GLN A 165 4.10 -6.72 -8.74
CA GLN A 165 4.85 -7.18 -7.59
C GLN A 165 4.30 -8.43 -6.93
N ASN A 166 3.00 -8.75 -7.06
CA ASN A 166 2.49 -10.06 -6.66
C ASN A 166 3.19 -11.22 -7.41
N ARG A 167 3.89 -10.92 -8.53
CA ARG A 167 4.81 -11.89 -9.17
C ARG A 167 6.13 -12.08 -8.42
N TYR A 168 6.59 -11.12 -7.60
CA TYR A 168 7.74 -11.32 -6.69
C TYR A 168 7.39 -12.26 -5.53
N SER A 169 6.13 -12.22 -5.04
CA SER A 169 5.65 -13.13 -3.99
C SER A 169 5.66 -14.60 -4.41
N ILE A 170 5.65 -14.89 -5.73
CA ILE A 170 5.74 -16.26 -6.27
C ILE A 170 6.93 -17.01 -5.68
N LYS A 171 8.08 -16.35 -5.53
CA LYS A 171 9.27 -17.02 -4.98
C LYS A 171 9.07 -17.49 -3.56
N LEU A 172 8.57 -16.59 -2.71
CA LEU A 172 8.29 -16.92 -1.32
C LEU A 172 7.21 -18.01 -1.23
N TYR A 173 6.20 -17.97 -2.10
CA TYR A 173 5.17 -19.01 -2.14
C TYR A 173 5.74 -20.36 -2.54
N VAL A 174 6.59 -20.42 -3.58
CA VAL A 174 7.25 -21.65 -4.01
C VAL A 174 8.23 -22.15 -2.96
N GLU A 175 8.96 -21.25 -2.29
CA GLU A 175 9.87 -21.59 -1.19
C GLU A 175 9.13 -22.27 -0.03
N GLN A 176 8.02 -21.66 0.44
CA GLN A 176 7.22 -22.28 1.48
C GLN A 176 6.50 -23.54 1.00
N GLN A 177 6.04 -23.58 -0.26
CA GLN A 177 5.46 -24.79 -0.85
C GLN A 177 6.44 -25.95 -0.80
N MET A 178 7.71 -25.73 -1.18
CA MET A 178 8.76 -26.74 -1.09
C MET A 178 9.03 -27.14 0.37
N ASN A 179 9.07 -26.18 1.31
CA ASN A 179 9.25 -26.49 2.73
C ASN A 179 8.10 -27.31 3.32
N ASN A 180 6.88 -27.12 2.81
CA ASN A 180 5.67 -27.76 3.32
C ASN A 180 5.30 -29.05 2.58
N CYS A 181 5.87 -29.33 1.40
CA CYS A 181 5.38 -30.38 0.53
C CYS A 181 5.40 -31.79 1.15
N ILE A 182 6.22 -32.05 2.17
CA ILE A 182 6.22 -33.33 2.88
C ILE A 182 5.04 -33.42 3.85
N ASP A 183 4.84 -32.37 4.65
CA ASP A 183 3.77 -32.25 5.64
C ASP A 183 2.39 -32.01 5.01
N ASN A 184 2.31 -31.38 3.85
CA ASN A 184 1.09 -31.23 3.04
C ASN A 184 0.73 -32.54 2.33
N HIS A 185 0.36 -33.57 3.08
CA HIS A 185 0.01 -34.88 2.52
C HIS A 185 -1.50 -35.14 2.43
N THR A 186 -2.32 -34.39 3.17
CA THR A 186 -3.79 -34.53 3.15
C THR A 186 -4.43 -33.33 2.46
N PRO A 187 -5.03 -33.49 1.27
CA PRO A 187 -5.70 -32.38 0.59
C PRO A 187 -7.05 -32.06 1.25
N MET A 188 -7.43 -30.80 1.30
CA MET A 188 -8.81 -30.41 1.58
C MET A 188 -9.65 -30.61 0.31
N ARG A 189 -10.58 -31.55 0.32
CA ARG A 189 -11.49 -31.79 -0.81
C ARG A 189 -12.81 -31.06 -0.63
N ALA A 190 -13.47 -30.74 -1.73
CA ALA A 190 -14.85 -30.26 -1.69
C ALA A 190 -15.78 -31.34 -1.10
N GLN A 191 -16.67 -30.92 -0.20
CA GLN A 191 -17.65 -31.79 0.47
C GLN A 191 -19.02 -31.10 0.46
N PRO A 192 -19.71 -31.03 -0.69
CA PRO A 192 -20.90 -30.19 -0.87
C PRO A 192 -22.10 -30.60 0.02
N ASP A 193 -22.11 -31.82 0.56
CA ASP A 193 -23.15 -32.28 1.47
C ASP A 193 -22.88 -31.96 2.95
N PHE A 194 -21.64 -31.60 3.32
CA PHE A 194 -21.24 -31.40 4.72
C PHE A 194 -21.97 -30.23 5.39
N GLY A 195 -22.00 -29.08 4.73
CA GLY A 195 -22.60 -27.84 5.22
C GLY A 195 -24.07 -27.64 4.82
N LYS A 196 -24.70 -28.64 4.20
CA LYS A 196 -26.08 -28.52 3.69
C LYS A 196 -27.05 -28.23 4.83
N ASP A 197 -27.91 -27.22 4.66
CA ASP A 197 -28.86 -26.72 5.65
C ASP A 197 -28.18 -26.31 6.98
N ARG A 198 -26.91 -25.88 6.93
CA ARG A 198 -26.12 -25.41 8.07
C ARG A 198 -25.56 -24.01 7.82
N VAL A 199 -25.18 -23.38 8.93
CA VAL A 199 -24.63 -22.02 8.96
C VAL A 199 -23.15 -22.07 9.33
N ALA A 200 -22.31 -21.46 8.49
CA ALA A 200 -20.92 -21.15 8.81
C ALA A 200 -20.76 -19.68 9.16
N VAL A 201 -19.92 -19.38 10.14
CA VAL A 201 -19.47 -18.01 10.45
C VAL A 201 -17.97 -17.93 10.20
N ILE A 202 -17.59 -17.07 9.27
CA ILE A 202 -16.19 -16.73 8.99
C ILE A 202 -15.79 -15.59 9.92
N MET A 203 -14.86 -15.87 10.83
CA MET A 203 -14.33 -14.89 11.77
C MET A 203 -13.02 -14.31 11.23
N GLY A 204 -13.07 -13.08 10.75
CA GLY A 204 -11.94 -12.28 10.27
C GLY A 204 -11.21 -11.53 11.38
N GLY A 205 -10.16 -10.78 10.99
CA GLY A 205 -9.32 -10.00 11.92
C GLY A 205 -9.68 -8.52 12.06
N GLY A 206 -10.79 -8.09 11.46
CA GLY A 206 -11.29 -6.71 11.53
C GLY A 206 -11.89 -6.40 12.91
N PRO A 207 -11.87 -5.12 13.33
CA PRO A 207 -12.39 -4.68 14.63
C PRO A 207 -13.87 -5.01 14.83
N SER A 208 -14.69 -5.05 13.78
CA SER A 208 -16.13 -5.35 13.91
C SER A 208 -16.44 -6.76 14.42
N LEU A 209 -15.42 -7.63 14.50
CA LEU A 209 -15.60 -8.93 15.13
C LEU A 209 -16.12 -8.78 16.56
N ASP A 210 -15.65 -7.76 17.30
CA ASP A 210 -16.06 -7.52 18.69
C ASP A 210 -17.57 -7.32 18.84
N ASP A 211 -18.19 -6.63 17.88
CA ASP A 211 -19.63 -6.36 17.87
C ASP A 211 -20.47 -7.63 17.69
N GLN A 212 -19.87 -8.70 17.16
CA GLN A 212 -20.54 -9.97 16.88
C GLN A 212 -20.22 -11.06 17.90
N LEU A 213 -19.23 -10.86 18.79
CA LEU A 213 -18.75 -11.90 19.70
C LEU A 213 -19.85 -12.42 20.62
N ASP A 214 -20.65 -11.55 21.21
CA ASP A 214 -21.74 -11.96 22.10
C ASP A 214 -22.71 -12.87 21.35
N TRP A 215 -23.17 -12.46 20.16
CA TRP A 215 -24.08 -13.28 19.35
C TRP A 215 -23.45 -14.63 18.97
N ILE A 216 -22.17 -14.65 18.61
CA ILE A 216 -21.42 -15.86 18.27
C ILE A 216 -21.36 -16.82 19.46
N VAL A 217 -21.03 -16.32 20.65
CA VAL A 217 -20.93 -17.13 21.88
C VAL A 217 -22.29 -17.71 22.27
N HIS A 218 -23.35 -16.90 22.24
CA HIS A 218 -24.71 -17.34 22.56
C HIS A 218 -25.22 -18.43 21.61
N ASN A 219 -24.77 -18.44 20.35
CA ASN A 219 -25.24 -19.36 19.31
C ASN A 219 -24.23 -20.46 18.95
N ARG A 220 -23.13 -20.59 19.70
CA ARG A 220 -21.97 -21.43 19.37
C ARG A 220 -22.29 -22.88 18.99
N SER A 221 -23.31 -23.49 19.59
CA SER A 221 -23.70 -24.88 19.32
C SER A 221 -24.41 -25.08 17.97
N LYS A 222 -24.92 -24.00 17.36
CA LYS A 222 -25.70 -24.01 16.12
C LYS A 222 -24.92 -23.57 14.89
N ILE A 223 -23.76 -22.95 15.09
CA ILE A 223 -22.93 -22.37 14.02
C ILE A 223 -21.58 -23.08 13.92
N PHE A 224 -21.11 -23.29 12.69
CA PHE A 224 -19.77 -23.78 12.42
C PHE A 224 -18.81 -22.60 12.31
N LEU A 225 -17.80 -22.53 13.19
CA LEU A 225 -16.87 -21.40 13.26
C LEU A 225 -15.60 -21.67 12.46
N ILE A 226 -15.37 -20.87 11.42
CA ILE A 226 -14.13 -20.87 10.65
C ILE A 226 -13.35 -19.60 10.99
N ALA A 227 -12.23 -19.74 11.69
CA ALA A 227 -11.41 -18.63 12.13
C ALA A 227 -10.23 -18.38 11.18
N VAL A 228 -9.94 -17.13 10.84
CA VAL A 228 -8.65 -16.81 10.20
C VAL A 228 -7.51 -16.92 11.22
N SER A 229 -6.34 -17.38 10.79
CA SER A 229 -5.21 -17.70 11.68
C SER A 229 -4.79 -16.56 12.63
N ARG A 230 -4.84 -15.31 12.17
CA ARG A 230 -4.43 -14.14 12.95
C ARG A 230 -5.29 -13.85 14.19
N ILE A 231 -6.48 -14.45 14.33
CA ILE A 231 -7.33 -14.27 15.52
C ILE A 231 -7.16 -15.38 16.55
N CYS A 232 -6.28 -16.36 16.33
CA CYS A 232 -6.04 -17.46 17.28
C CYS A 232 -5.74 -16.94 18.70
N GLY A 233 -4.89 -15.91 18.83
CA GLY A 233 -4.58 -15.33 20.14
C GLY A 233 -5.77 -14.67 20.84
N LYS A 234 -6.67 -14.04 20.08
CA LYS A 234 -7.91 -13.44 20.61
C LYS A 234 -8.89 -14.51 21.08
N LEU A 235 -9.11 -15.53 20.24
CA LEU A 235 -9.97 -16.67 20.54
C LEU A 235 -9.49 -17.45 21.78
N HIS A 236 -8.18 -17.65 21.91
CA HIS A 236 -7.59 -18.27 23.08
C HIS A 236 -7.88 -17.48 24.37
N LYS A 237 -7.77 -16.15 24.34
CA LYS A 237 -8.09 -15.29 25.51
C LYS A 237 -9.57 -15.33 25.90
N LEU A 238 -10.45 -15.47 24.90
CA LEU A 238 -11.90 -15.55 25.10
C LEU A 238 -12.37 -16.97 25.45
N HIS A 239 -11.46 -17.95 25.51
CA HIS A 239 -11.81 -19.37 25.64
C HIS A 239 -12.81 -19.86 24.58
N LEU A 240 -12.77 -19.25 23.38
CA LEU A 240 -13.65 -19.58 22.26
C LEU A 240 -12.93 -20.48 21.28
N ILE A 241 -13.28 -21.77 21.24
CA ILE A 241 -12.63 -22.75 20.35
C ILE A 241 -13.34 -22.74 18.98
N PRO A 242 -12.64 -22.45 17.87
CA PRO A 242 -13.22 -22.55 16.52
C PRO A 242 -13.40 -24.01 16.09
N ASP A 243 -14.22 -24.25 15.06
CA ASP A 243 -14.36 -25.60 14.48
C ASP A 243 -13.29 -25.89 13.42
N MET A 244 -12.73 -24.84 12.82
CA MET A 244 -11.61 -24.91 11.87
C MET A 244 -10.85 -23.59 11.85
N VAL A 245 -9.55 -23.66 11.58
CA VAL A 245 -8.70 -22.48 11.36
C VAL A 245 -8.24 -22.47 9.92
N VAL A 246 -8.25 -21.29 9.29
CA VAL A 246 -7.74 -21.08 7.93
C VAL A 246 -6.49 -20.22 7.97
N ALA A 247 -5.43 -20.64 7.28
CA ALA A 247 -4.16 -19.91 7.19
C ALA A 247 -3.64 -19.89 5.76
N VAL A 248 -3.24 -18.72 5.24
CA VAL A 248 -2.78 -18.59 3.85
C VAL A 248 -1.34 -18.08 3.78
N ASP A 249 -1.02 -17.05 4.58
CA ASP A 249 0.19 -16.25 4.42
C ASP A 249 1.51 -17.03 4.61
N SER A 250 2.46 -16.81 3.70
CA SER A 250 3.78 -17.45 3.65
C SER A 250 4.85 -16.80 4.53
N HIS A 251 4.59 -15.60 5.06
CA HIS A 251 5.58 -14.86 5.83
C HIS A 251 5.70 -15.38 7.27
N PRO A 252 6.91 -15.40 7.86
CA PRO A 252 7.10 -15.81 9.27
C PRO A 252 6.29 -14.99 10.29
N VAL A 253 5.94 -13.74 9.98
CA VAL A 253 5.05 -12.92 10.82
C VAL A 253 3.66 -13.55 11.03
N THR A 254 3.23 -14.41 10.09
CA THR A 254 1.98 -15.18 10.22
C THR A 254 2.04 -16.13 11.40
N TYR A 255 3.19 -16.77 11.63
CA TYR A 255 3.40 -17.60 12.81
C TYR A 255 3.23 -16.76 14.08
N ALA A 256 3.91 -15.60 14.17
CA ALA A 256 3.77 -14.70 15.32
C ALA A 256 2.30 -14.35 15.65
N ALA A 257 1.48 -14.07 14.63
CA ALA A 257 0.07 -13.73 14.78
C ALA A 257 -0.82 -14.94 15.14
N ALA A 258 -0.45 -16.15 14.70
CA ALA A 258 -1.28 -17.35 14.79
C ALA A 258 -0.80 -18.39 15.82
N LYS A 259 0.41 -18.24 16.37
CA LYS A 259 1.11 -19.26 17.19
C LYS A 259 0.31 -19.75 18.39
N MET A 260 -0.58 -18.93 18.96
CA MET A 260 -1.48 -19.38 20.03
C MET A 260 -2.44 -20.52 19.61
N GLY A 261 -2.71 -20.67 18.31
CA GLY A 261 -3.54 -21.75 17.79
C GLY A 261 -2.89 -23.13 17.92
N THR A 262 -1.56 -23.19 18.05
CA THR A 262 -0.85 -24.48 18.22
C THR A 262 -1.17 -25.14 19.56
N HIS A 263 -1.80 -24.45 20.52
CA HIS A 263 -2.34 -25.08 21.73
C HIS A 263 -3.47 -26.08 21.44
N TRP A 264 -4.18 -25.94 20.32
CA TRP A 264 -5.33 -26.78 20.01
C TRP A 264 -4.91 -28.11 19.38
N GLU A 265 -5.26 -29.21 20.06
CA GLU A 265 -4.94 -30.58 19.64
C GLU A 265 -5.98 -31.21 18.70
N HIS A 266 -7.17 -30.61 18.60
CA HIS A 266 -8.30 -31.18 17.86
C HIS A 266 -8.89 -30.25 16.81
N VAL A 267 -8.40 -29.01 16.73
CA VAL A 267 -8.90 -28.03 15.76
C VAL A 267 -8.18 -28.27 14.43
N PRO A 268 -8.90 -28.57 13.34
CA PRO A 268 -8.29 -28.72 12.03
C PRO A 268 -7.76 -27.39 11.49
N LEU A 269 -6.57 -27.42 10.90
CA LEU A 269 -5.99 -26.34 10.12
C LEU A 269 -6.20 -26.59 8.63
N ALA A 270 -6.99 -25.75 7.95
CA ALA A 270 -7.04 -25.69 6.50
C ALA A 270 -6.07 -24.61 6.02
N SER A 271 -4.96 -25.00 5.42
CA SER A 271 -3.88 -24.05 5.06
C SER A 271 -3.57 -24.04 3.58
N SER A 272 -3.28 -22.88 3.00
CA SER A 272 -2.70 -22.82 1.66
C SER A 272 -1.38 -23.59 1.63
N TYR A 273 -1.11 -24.23 0.49
CA TYR A 273 0.10 -25.04 0.29
C TYR A 273 1.41 -24.33 0.67
N HIS A 274 1.43 -23.00 0.66
CA HIS A 274 2.57 -22.14 0.92
C HIS A 274 2.49 -21.37 2.27
N VAL A 275 1.64 -21.78 3.21
CA VAL A 275 1.58 -21.17 4.55
C VAL A 275 2.96 -21.17 5.22
N ALA A 276 3.22 -20.22 6.13
CA ALA A 276 4.44 -20.23 6.95
C ALA A 276 4.67 -21.62 7.58
N HIS A 277 5.79 -22.27 7.22
CA HIS A 277 6.08 -23.65 7.64
C HIS A 277 6.17 -23.80 9.16
N GLU A 278 6.56 -22.74 9.88
CA GLU A 278 6.60 -22.72 11.33
C GLU A 278 5.21 -22.95 11.92
N LEU A 279 4.15 -22.43 11.31
CA LEU A 279 2.78 -22.67 11.76
C LEU A 279 2.32 -24.11 11.44
N LEU A 280 2.51 -24.55 10.19
CA LEU A 280 2.06 -25.87 9.73
C LEU A 280 2.72 -27.00 10.54
N LYS A 281 4.06 -26.99 10.62
CA LYS A 281 4.85 -28.11 11.17
C LYS A 281 4.76 -28.24 12.69
N GLN A 282 4.16 -27.27 13.37
CA GLN A 282 3.97 -27.24 14.82
C GLN A 282 2.48 -27.23 15.20
N TRP A 283 1.57 -27.29 14.22
CA TRP A 283 0.15 -27.44 14.50
C TRP A 283 -0.09 -28.82 15.12
N ARG A 284 -0.79 -28.87 16.27
CA ARG A 284 -1.00 -30.12 17.02
C ARG A 284 -2.27 -30.86 16.59
N GLY A 285 -3.21 -30.16 15.96
CA GLY A 285 -4.42 -30.76 15.39
C GLY A 285 -4.21 -31.30 13.97
N PRO A 286 -5.27 -31.87 13.35
CA PRO A 286 -5.24 -32.28 11.95
C PRO A 286 -4.96 -31.10 11.01
N HIS A 287 -4.28 -31.32 9.89
CA HIS A 287 -4.08 -30.27 8.87
C HIS A 287 -4.38 -30.75 7.45
N TYR A 288 -4.91 -29.84 6.65
CA TYR A 288 -5.35 -30.06 5.29
C TYR A 288 -4.85 -28.93 4.40
N PHE A 289 -4.21 -29.25 3.28
CA PHE A 289 -3.70 -28.22 2.38
C PHE A 289 -4.73 -27.81 1.32
N LEU A 290 -4.71 -26.53 0.94
CA LEU A 290 -5.45 -25.94 -0.19
C LEU A 290 -4.50 -25.74 -1.37
N GLY A 291 -4.97 -25.94 -2.59
CA GLY A 291 -4.22 -25.78 -3.84
C GLY A 291 -3.30 -26.97 -4.19
N TYR A 292 -2.14 -26.69 -4.81
CA TYR A 292 -1.23 -27.73 -5.31
C TYR A 292 -0.16 -28.08 -4.30
N ARG A 293 0.16 -29.38 -4.16
CA ARG A 293 1.21 -29.84 -3.24
C ARG A 293 2.61 -29.46 -3.75
N TYR A 294 2.82 -29.54 -5.05
CA TYR A 294 4.10 -29.19 -5.69
C TYR A 294 3.95 -28.08 -6.75
N PRO A 295 4.97 -27.24 -6.95
CA PRO A 295 4.89 -26.14 -7.91
C PRO A 295 4.73 -26.62 -9.36
N TRP A 296 5.26 -27.81 -9.70
CA TRP A 296 5.15 -28.36 -11.05
C TRP A 296 3.78 -29.00 -11.36
N GLU A 297 2.96 -29.31 -10.36
CA GLU A 297 1.61 -29.85 -10.61
C GLU A 297 0.73 -28.81 -11.31
N ALA A 298 0.82 -27.55 -10.87
CA ALA A 298 0.14 -26.43 -11.52
C ALA A 298 0.58 -26.25 -12.99
N MET A 299 1.84 -26.58 -13.33
CA MET A 299 2.37 -26.45 -14.69
C MET A 299 1.94 -27.60 -15.60
N ASN A 300 1.70 -28.79 -15.03
CA ASN A 300 1.23 -29.95 -15.78
C ASN A 300 -0.25 -29.88 -16.18
N ARG A 301 -1.00 -28.89 -15.69
CA ARG A 301 -2.45 -28.75 -15.89
C ARG A 301 -3.24 -29.99 -15.45
N GLU A 302 -2.69 -30.75 -14.50
CA GLU A 302 -3.39 -31.87 -13.89
C GLU A 302 -4.56 -31.30 -13.05
N PRO A 303 -5.81 -31.75 -13.25
CA PRO A 303 -6.91 -31.35 -12.39
C PRO A 303 -6.60 -31.73 -10.94
N THR A 304 -6.71 -30.77 -10.02
CA THR A 304 -6.62 -31.05 -8.58
C THR A 304 -8.02 -31.28 -8.01
N ASP A 305 -8.15 -32.28 -7.14
CA ASP A 305 -9.34 -32.52 -6.31
C ASP A 305 -9.35 -31.67 -5.03
N THR A 306 -8.32 -30.83 -4.85
CA THR A 306 -8.12 -29.98 -3.69
C THR A 306 -8.82 -28.63 -3.88
N VAL A 307 -9.46 -28.14 -2.82
CA VAL A 307 -10.04 -26.79 -2.76
C VAL A 307 -8.96 -25.75 -3.07
N GLU A 308 -9.31 -24.79 -3.91
CA GLU A 308 -8.41 -23.71 -4.31
C GLU A 308 -8.12 -22.75 -3.15
N SER A 309 -6.88 -22.25 -3.10
CA SER A 309 -6.48 -21.16 -2.22
C SER A 309 -6.70 -19.83 -2.93
N VAL A 310 -7.71 -19.06 -2.52
CA VAL A 310 -8.10 -17.80 -3.18
C VAL A 310 -7.69 -16.57 -2.35
N GLY A 311 -7.14 -15.55 -3.01
CA GLY A 311 -6.64 -14.32 -2.39
C GLY A 311 -7.55 -13.08 -2.62
N PRO A 312 -7.13 -11.89 -2.18
CA PRO A 312 -5.81 -11.60 -1.59
C PRO A 312 -5.69 -11.85 -0.09
N THR A 313 -6.78 -12.12 0.65
CA THR A 313 -6.71 -12.32 2.12
C THR A 313 -7.14 -13.71 2.56
N VAL A 314 -6.71 -14.13 3.75
CA VAL A 314 -7.14 -15.38 4.42
C VAL A 314 -8.68 -15.50 4.46
N GLY A 315 -9.39 -14.37 4.62
CA GLY A 315 -10.85 -14.35 4.62
C GLY A 315 -11.46 -14.83 3.30
N HIS A 316 -10.85 -14.53 2.15
CA HIS A 316 -11.33 -14.97 0.84
C HIS A 316 -11.26 -16.49 0.72
N SER A 317 -10.10 -17.07 1.06
CA SER A 317 -9.91 -18.53 1.11
C SER A 317 -10.89 -19.21 2.07
N ALA A 318 -11.15 -18.61 3.23
CA ALA A 318 -12.11 -19.16 4.20
C ALA A 318 -13.56 -19.17 3.68
N ILE A 319 -13.96 -18.15 2.92
CA ILE A 319 -15.29 -18.06 2.29
C ILE A 319 -15.45 -19.12 1.19
N VAL A 320 -14.45 -19.22 0.30
CA VAL A 320 -14.46 -20.24 -0.76
C VAL A 320 -14.45 -21.63 -0.16
N LEU A 321 -13.66 -21.87 0.89
CA LEU A 321 -13.68 -23.14 1.60
C LEU A 321 -15.06 -23.46 2.17
N ALA A 322 -15.73 -22.51 2.81
CA ALA A 322 -17.09 -22.73 3.32
C ALA A 322 -18.10 -23.05 2.21
N GLU A 323 -17.99 -22.42 1.04
CA GLU A 323 -18.84 -22.77 -0.10
C GLU A 323 -18.54 -24.18 -0.62
N ARG A 324 -17.27 -24.54 -0.76
CA ARG A 324 -16.85 -25.88 -1.22
C ARG A 324 -17.19 -27.00 -0.23
N LEU A 325 -17.35 -26.64 1.04
CA LEU A 325 -17.89 -27.51 2.10
C LEU A 325 -19.43 -27.53 2.15
N GLY A 326 -20.11 -26.84 1.23
CA GLY A 326 -21.56 -26.96 1.04
C GLY A 326 -22.44 -26.13 1.98
N PHE A 327 -21.89 -25.15 2.69
CA PHE A 327 -22.68 -24.34 3.62
C PHE A 327 -23.80 -23.58 2.92
N SER A 328 -25.02 -23.71 3.46
CA SER A 328 -26.21 -23.05 2.89
C SER A 328 -26.34 -21.59 3.32
N THR A 329 -25.67 -21.20 4.41
CA THR A 329 -25.55 -19.80 4.82
C THR A 329 -24.14 -19.56 5.37
N ILE A 330 -23.47 -18.55 4.84
CA ILE A 330 -22.11 -18.14 5.20
C ILE A 330 -22.19 -16.69 5.69
N LEU A 331 -21.83 -16.46 6.94
CA LEU A 331 -21.89 -15.16 7.61
C LEU A 331 -20.49 -14.63 7.85
N LEU A 332 -20.24 -13.37 7.49
CA LEU A 332 -18.96 -12.71 7.71
C LEU A 332 -19.00 -11.86 8.98
N ALA A 333 -18.05 -12.09 9.88
CA ALA A 333 -17.82 -11.28 11.09
C ALA A 333 -16.35 -10.86 11.13
N GLY A 334 -16.05 -9.57 11.33
CA GLY A 334 -14.66 -9.08 11.29
C GLY A 334 -14.03 -9.07 9.89
N ILE A 335 -14.83 -9.03 8.83
CA ILE A 335 -14.39 -8.82 7.44
C ILE A 335 -14.90 -7.44 7.01
N ASP A 336 -14.17 -6.40 7.41
CA ASP A 336 -14.57 -5.00 7.22
C ASP A 336 -14.16 -4.47 5.85
N LEU A 337 -12.94 -4.78 5.43
CA LEU A 337 -12.30 -4.27 4.20
C LEU A 337 -12.34 -2.74 4.07
N CYS A 338 -12.48 -2.02 5.18
CA CYS A 338 -12.27 -0.59 5.28
C CYS A 338 -11.84 -0.25 6.71
N LEU A 339 -11.24 0.91 6.89
CA LEU A 339 -11.10 1.51 8.20
C LEU A 339 -12.51 1.88 8.65
N ASN A 340 -12.93 1.40 9.83
CA ASN A 340 -14.23 1.80 10.34
C ASN A 340 -14.24 3.33 10.64
N ALA A 341 -15.43 3.92 10.75
CA ALA A 341 -15.59 5.32 11.15
C ALA A 341 -14.96 5.63 12.53
N SER A 342 -14.73 4.59 13.33
CA SER A 342 -14.03 4.64 14.63
C SER A 342 -12.50 4.39 14.55
N GLY A 343 -11.87 4.47 13.37
CA GLY A 343 -10.40 4.32 13.20
C GLY A 343 -9.80 2.98 13.67
N GLY A 344 -10.52 1.86 13.60
CA GLY A 344 -10.00 0.53 13.90
C GLY A 344 -9.55 -0.18 12.62
N SER A 345 -8.32 -0.68 12.59
CA SER A 345 -7.92 -1.68 11.59
C SER A 345 -7.35 -2.92 12.24
N HIS A 346 -6.48 -2.80 13.24
CA HIS A 346 -6.04 -3.92 14.09
C HIS A 346 -5.56 -3.42 15.45
N ALA A 347 -6.16 -3.91 16.55
CA ALA A 347 -5.78 -3.69 17.95
C ALA A 347 -5.60 -2.22 18.42
N GLN A 348 -5.83 -1.98 19.71
CA GLN A 348 -5.46 -0.71 20.35
C GLN A 348 -3.93 -0.57 20.29
N GLY A 349 -3.46 0.41 19.53
CA GLY A 349 -2.04 0.73 19.35
C GLY A 349 -1.80 2.21 19.66
N THR A 350 -0.53 2.56 19.80
CA THR A 350 -0.01 3.86 20.26
C THR A 350 -0.63 5.07 19.50
N PRO A 351 -0.58 6.30 20.06
CA PRO A 351 -1.11 7.52 19.43
C PRO A 351 -0.74 7.70 17.96
N GLU A 352 0.50 7.36 17.61
CA GLU A 352 1.05 7.40 16.26
C GLU A 352 0.26 6.46 15.34
N ALA A 353 -0.05 5.25 15.80
CA ALA A 353 -0.81 4.26 15.03
C ALA A 353 -2.26 4.67 14.76
N GLU A 354 -2.83 5.54 15.59
CA GLU A 354 -4.17 6.11 15.36
C GLU A 354 -4.15 7.24 14.35
N LEU A 355 -3.14 8.13 14.40
CA LEU A 355 -2.95 9.17 13.39
C LEU A 355 -2.63 8.60 12.00
N LEU A 356 -1.96 7.43 11.93
CA LEU A 356 -1.73 6.65 10.71
C LEU A 356 -3.02 6.18 9.99
N LYS A 357 -4.19 6.42 10.58
CA LYS A 357 -5.48 5.98 10.02
C LYS A 357 -6.29 7.15 9.44
N LEU A 358 -5.83 8.38 9.62
CA LEU A 358 -6.53 9.59 9.18
C LEU A 358 -6.71 9.64 7.65
N PRO A 359 -7.73 10.34 7.12
CA PRO A 359 -8.01 10.33 5.68
C PRO A 359 -6.98 10.80 4.67
N GLY A 360 -6.04 11.64 5.07
CA GLY A 360 -4.89 11.97 4.23
C GLY A 360 -3.79 10.91 4.25
N THR A 361 -4.00 9.80 4.97
CA THR A 361 -3.06 8.68 5.12
C THR A 361 -3.54 7.36 4.50
N TYR A 362 -4.86 7.15 4.32
CA TYR A 362 -5.35 6.00 3.54
C TYR A 362 -5.23 6.27 2.05
N GLU A 363 -5.14 5.21 1.23
CA GLU A 363 -4.82 5.34 -0.21
C GLU A 363 -6.09 5.58 -1.05
N ALA A 364 -7.22 4.93 -0.72
CA ALA A 364 -8.49 4.99 -1.46
C ALA A 364 -9.72 5.08 -0.54
N ARG A 365 -10.96 5.11 -1.10
CA ARG A 365 -12.23 5.26 -0.35
C ARG A 365 -13.36 4.39 -0.89
N VAL A 366 -14.26 3.99 0.01
CA VAL A 366 -15.37 3.08 -0.28
C VAL A 366 -16.64 3.49 0.46
N THR A 367 -17.79 3.06 -0.04
CA THR A 367 -19.08 3.23 0.65
C THR A 367 -19.37 2.03 1.54
N THR A 368 -19.84 2.22 2.76
CA THR A 368 -20.24 1.13 3.68
C THR A 368 -21.69 0.68 3.43
N TYR A 369 -22.13 -0.43 4.04
CA TYR A 369 -23.54 -0.84 3.96
C TYR A 369 -24.51 0.18 4.56
N ALA A 370 -24.07 0.94 5.57
CA ALA A 370 -24.80 2.07 6.15
C ALA A 370 -24.92 3.28 5.20
N GLY A 371 -24.16 3.31 4.10
CA GLY A 371 -24.10 4.45 3.17
C GLY A 371 -23.04 5.50 3.52
N ASN A 372 -22.23 5.26 4.56
CA ASN A 372 -21.15 6.16 4.96
C ASN A 372 -19.93 5.99 4.02
N GLN A 373 -19.08 7.02 3.94
CA GLN A 373 -17.78 6.92 3.25
C GLN A 373 -16.71 6.48 4.25
N ALA A 374 -15.91 5.48 3.88
CA ALA A 374 -14.85 4.94 4.72
C ALA A 374 -13.51 4.90 3.96
N GLY A 375 -12.43 5.13 4.71
CA GLY A 375 -11.07 5.02 4.22
C GLY A 375 -10.64 3.59 4.00
N ILE A 376 -9.76 3.35 3.02
CA ILE A 376 -9.25 2.00 2.76
C ILE A 376 -7.79 2.06 2.25
N PRO A 377 -6.87 1.27 2.85
CA PRO A 377 -5.57 0.97 2.25
C PRO A 377 -5.74 0.26 0.90
N LEU A 378 -4.90 0.56 -0.09
CA LEU A 378 -5.01 0.04 -1.45
C LEU A 378 -4.96 -1.49 -1.52
N GLY A 379 -4.18 -2.10 -0.61
CA GLY A 379 -4.13 -3.56 -0.44
C GLY A 379 -5.49 -4.20 -0.12
N PHE A 380 -6.39 -3.48 0.58
CA PHE A 380 -7.76 -3.96 0.86
C PHE A 380 -8.74 -3.61 -0.25
N TYR A 381 -8.50 -2.58 -1.06
CA TYR A 381 -9.36 -2.23 -2.19
C TYR A 381 -9.52 -3.38 -3.19
N ARG A 382 -8.42 -4.06 -3.53
CA ARG A 382 -8.46 -5.30 -4.33
C ARG A 382 -9.22 -6.44 -3.65
N GLY A 383 -9.24 -6.46 -2.31
CA GLY A 383 -10.05 -7.39 -1.55
C GLY A 383 -11.54 -7.20 -1.80
N ILE A 384 -11.99 -5.98 -2.11
CA ILE A 384 -13.39 -5.72 -2.46
C ILE A 384 -13.72 -6.32 -3.82
N ASP A 385 -12.90 -6.11 -4.85
CA ASP A 385 -13.15 -6.67 -6.18
C ASP A 385 -13.12 -8.20 -6.19
N SER A 386 -12.12 -8.79 -5.51
CA SER A 386 -12.01 -10.24 -5.37
C SER A 386 -13.23 -10.80 -4.62
N LEU A 387 -13.61 -10.18 -3.50
CA LEU A 387 -14.75 -10.63 -2.72
C LEU A 387 -16.09 -10.39 -3.43
N ASN A 388 -16.18 -9.35 -4.28
CA ASN A 388 -17.33 -9.13 -5.15
C ASN A 388 -17.47 -10.26 -6.17
N THR A 389 -16.36 -10.67 -6.81
CA THR A 389 -16.32 -11.80 -7.74
C THR A 389 -16.76 -13.10 -7.06
N ILE A 390 -16.18 -13.40 -5.90
CA ILE A 390 -16.58 -14.56 -5.07
C ILE A 390 -18.08 -14.48 -4.73
N GLY A 391 -18.56 -13.33 -4.31
CA GLY A 391 -19.98 -13.15 -3.98
C GLY A 391 -20.90 -13.33 -5.19
N GLN A 392 -20.49 -12.91 -6.40
CA GLN A 392 -21.27 -13.12 -7.63
C GLN A 392 -21.42 -14.61 -7.93
N GLU A 393 -20.36 -15.39 -7.75
CA GLU A 393 -20.38 -16.85 -7.94
C GLU A 393 -21.25 -17.54 -6.87
N ILE A 394 -21.02 -17.24 -5.59
CA ILE A 394 -21.71 -17.91 -4.48
C ILE A 394 -23.21 -17.56 -4.45
N ASN A 395 -23.55 -16.30 -4.68
CA ASN A 395 -24.94 -15.81 -4.63
C ASN A 395 -25.66 -15.89 -5.98
N GLN A 396 -25.07 -16.48 -7.03
CA GLN A 396 -25.63 -16.51 -8.38
C GLN A 396 -27.07 -17.07 -8.43
N HIS A 397 -27.35 -18.10 -7.61
CA HIS A 397 -28.63 -18.81 -7.62
C HIS A 397 -29.49 -18.54 -6.37
N SER A 398 -28.88 -18.16 -5.26
CA SER A 398 -29.55 -17.93 -3.98
C SER A 398 -28.64 -17.11 -3.07
N ASP A 399 -29.19 -16.20 -2.28
CA ASP A 399 -28.40 -15.47 -1.27
C ASP A 399 -27.91 -16.44 -0.18
N LYS A 400 -26.62 -16.75 -0.20
CA LYS A 400 -25.94 -17.62 0.79
C LYS A 400 -24.90 -16.86 1.61
N LEU A 401 -24.25 -15.87 1.00
CA LEU A 401 -23.16 -15.11 1.60
C LEU A 401 -23.63 -13.74 2.08
N PHE A 402 -23.44 -13.46 3.37
CA PHE A 402 -23.88 -12.23 4.03
C PHE A 402 -22.81 -11.63 4.93
N ASN A 403 -22.75 -10.30 5.01
CA ASN A 403 -21.94 -9.58 5.99
C ASN A 403 -22.80 -9.17 7.19
N LEU A 404 -22.31 -9.42 8.41
CA LEU A 404 -23.01 -9.06 9.65
C LEU A 404 -22.73 -7.62 10.10
N ASN A 405 -21.71 -6.97 9.55
CA ASN A 405 -21.35 -5.61 9.91
C ASN A 405 -21.96 -4.59 8.93
N ILE A 406 -22.75 -3.66 9.44
CA ILE A 406 -23.35 -2.57 8.65
C ILE A 406 -22.32 -1.50 8.26
N ASP A 407 -21.22 -1.38 9.01
CA ASP A 407 -20.17 -0.40 8.76
C ASP A 407 -18.99 -0.96 7.94
N ALA A 408 -19.09 -2.22 7.49
CA ALA A 408 -18.13 -2.79 6.55
C ALA A 408 -18.28 -2.17 5.16
N ALA A 409 -17.21 -2.23 4.36
CA ALA A 409 -17.22 -1.85 2.96
C ALA A 409 -18.34 -2.61 2.22
N LYS A 410 -19.16 -1.86 1.48
CA LYS A 410 -20.28 -2.41 0.73
C LYS A 410 -19.74 -3.16 -0.48
N ILE A 411 -20.11 -4.42 -0.59
CA ILE A 411 -19.76 -5.28 -1.72
C ILE A 411 -21.04 -5.55 -2.49
N PRO A 412 -21.15 -5.16 -3.77
CA PRO A 412 -22.41 -5.25 -4.52
C PRO A 412 -23.07 -6.63 -4.51
N SER A 413 -22.28 -7.70 -4.57
CA SER A 413 -22.77 -9.08 -4.61
C SER A 413 -23.03 -9.73 -3.25
N ILE A 414 -22.72 -9.05 -2.14
CA ILE A 414 -22.89 -9.57 -0.77
C ILE A 414 -23.88 -8.68 -0.02
N LYS A 415 -24.86 -9.27 0.65
CA LYS A 415 -25.88 -8.52 1.37
C LYS A 415 -25.49 -8.33 2.83
N TYR A 416 -25.87 -7.20 3.41
CA TYR A 416 -25.89 -7.04 4.86
C TYR A 416 -27.04 -7.85 5.46
N LEU A 417 -26.78 -8.57 6.55
CA LEU A 417 -27.80 -9.26 7.34
C LEU A 417 -27.57 -8.97 8.82
N ASN A 418 -28.57 -8.38 9.48
CA ASN A 418 -28.52 -8.17 10.92
C ASN A 418 -28.50 -9.54 11.63
N ALA A 419 -27.57 -9.74 12.56
CA ALA A 419 -27.42 -11.00 13.30
C ALA A 419 -28.71 -11.46 14.01
N LYS A 420 -29.59 -10.54 14.41
CA LYS A 420 -30.90 -10.86 15.02
C LYS A 420 -31.89 -11.50 14.05
N ASN A 421 -31.70 -11.33 12.75
CA ASN A 421 -32.58 -11.84 11.69
C ASN A 421 -32.05 -13.14 11.06
N VAL A 422 -30.92 -13.67 11.57
CA VAL A 422 -30.34 -14.91 11.08
C VAL A 422 -31.19 -16.10 11.54
N THR A 423 -31.59 -16.94 10.59
CA THR A 423 -32.22 -18.23 10.90
C THR A 423 -31.14 -19.28 11.16
N LEU A 424 -31.16 -19.87 12.34
CA LEU A 424 -30.15 -20.85 12.77
C LEU A 424 -30.70 -22.28 12.77
N PRO A 425 -29.88 -23.29 12.40
CA PRO A 425 -30.25 -24.69 12.50
C PRO A 425 -30.28 -25.15 13.97
N GLU A 426 -30.75 -26.37 14.21
CA GLU A 426 -30.76 -26.96 15.55
C GLU A 426 -29.34 -27.25 16.08
N SER A 427 -28.41 -27.60 15.19
CA SER A 427 -27.02 -27.90 15.54
C SER A 427 -26.06 -27.61 14.39
N LYS A 428 -24.79 -27.37 14.72
CA LYS A 428 -23.69 -27.33 13.75
C LYS A 428 -23.31 -28.75 13.27
N PRO A 429 -22.69 -28.91 12.09
CA PRO A 429 -22.07 -30.17 11.68
C PRO A 429 -20.76 -30.40 12.45
N ARG A 430 -20.30 -31.66 12.52
CA ARG A 430 -18.99 -32.04 13.06
C ARG A 430 -18.09 -32.46 11.90
N PHE A 431 -16.97 -31.76 11.72
CA PHE A 431 -16.00 -32.11 10.68
C PHE A 431 -15.32 -33.44 11.02
N ASP A 432 -15.34 -34.38 10.08
CA ASP A 432 -14.68 -35.67 10.25
C ASP A 432 -13.19 -35.52 9.94
N THR A 433 -12.35 -35.92 10.88
CA THR A 433 -10.89 -35.88 10.75
C THR A 433 -10.28 -37.26 10.58
N SER A 434 -11.09 -38.30 10.37
CA SER A 434 -10.63 -39.69 10.23
C SER A 434 -9.74 -39.92 8.99
N GLU A 435 -9.89 -39.10 7.95
CA GLU A 435 -9.03 -39.14 6.76
C GLU A 435 -7.61 -38.61 7.02
N TYR A 436 -7.41 -37.84 8.10
CA TYR A 436 -6.09 -37.34 8.47
C TYR A 436 -5.29 -38.43 9.17
N ALA A 437 -4.19 -38.83 8.55
CA ALA A 437 -3.19 -39.72 9.14
C ALA A 437 -1.79 -39.33 8.69
N GLU A 438 -0.83 -39.40 9.61
CA GLU A 438 0.59 -39.22 9.30
C GLU A 438 1.06 -40.24 8.24
N LEU A 439 1.99 -39.82 7.38
CA LEU A 439 2.58 -40.72 6.40
C LEU A 439 3.41 -41.81 7.08
N THR A 440 3.17 -43.07 6.71
CA THR A 440 4.00 -44.20 7.15
C THR A 440 5.41 -44.15 6.57
N THR A 441 6.38 -44.82 7.20
CA THR A 441 7.76 -44.97 6.70
C THR A 441 7.84 -45.48 5.26
N ASP A 442 6.93 -46.36 4.85
CA ASP A 442 6.87 -46.89 3.47
C ASP A 442 6.39 -45.82 2.49
N GLN A 443 5.34 -45.06 2.84
CA GLN A 443 4.86 -43.93 2.04
C GLN A 443 5.93 -42.84 1.92
N LEU A 444 6.64 -42.54 3.02
CA LEU A 444 7.77 -41.61 3.04
C LEU A 444 8.91 -42.07 2.12
N SER A 445 9.22 -43.37 2.12
CA SER A 445 10.26 -43.95 1.24
C SER A 445 9.86 -43.92 -0.24
N ALA A 446 8.59 -44.19 -0.54
CA ALA A 446 8.05 -44.04 -1.89
C ALA A 446 8.11 -42.58 -2.37
N LEU A 447 7.79 -41.64 -1.49
CA LEU A 447 7.86 -40.20 -1.75
C LEU A 447 9.29 -39.76 -2.04
N ALA A 448 10.27 -40.20 -1.25
CA ALA A 448 11.68 -39.90 -1.47
C ALA A 448 12.14 -40.36 -2.87
N LYS A 449 11.72 -41.56 -3.31
CA LYS A 449 12.02 -42.06 -4.66
C LYS A 449 11.44 -41.16 -5.76
N LYS A 450 10.21 -40.67 -5.59
CA LYS A 450 9.57 -39.73 -6.52
C LYS A 450 10.33 -38.41 -6.60
N LEU A 451 10.69 -37.82 -5.45
CA LEU A 451 11.42 -36.55 -5.38
C LEU A 451 12.83 -36.64 -5.97
N MET A 452 13.53 -37.77 -5.80
CA MET A 452 14.81 -38.01 -6.47
C MET A 452 14.68 -37.99 -8.00
N GLY A 453 13.56 -38.47 -8.55
CA GLY A 453 13.27 -38.38 -9.98
C GLY A 453 13.20 -36.92 -10.46
N HIS A 454 12.41 -36.10 -9.76
CA HIS A 454 12.32 -34.67 -10.07
C HIS A 454 13.67 -33.94 -9.90
N LYS A 455 14.47 -34.28 -8.88
CA LYS A 455 15.81 -33.70 -8.65
C LYS A 455 16.71 -33.88 -9.87
N ARG A 456 16.67 -35.05 -10.51
CA ARG A 456 17.44 -35.35 -11.74
C ARG A 456 16.99 -34.53 -12.94
N GLU A 457 15.70 -34.22 -13.07
CA GLU A 457 15.23 -33.36 -14.17
C GLU A 457 15.74 -31.93 -14.05
N PHE A 458 15.73 -31.34 -12.85
CA PHE A 458 16.33 -30.02 -12.61
C PHE A 458 17.85 -30.02 -12.79
N GLU A 459 18.54 -31.11 -12.45
CA GLU A 459 19.98 -31.26 -12.70
C GLU A 459 20.32 -31.22 -14.20
N LYS A 460 19.52 -31.87 -15.05
CA LYS A 460 19.68 -31.77 -16.52
C LYS A 460 19.57 -30.33 -17.02
N ILE A 461 18.60 -29.56 -16.52
CA ILE A 461 18.41 -28.14 -16.88
C ILE A 461 19.65 -27.32 -16.50
N LYS A 462 20.12 -27.49 -15.25
CA LYS A 462 21.32 -26.82 -14.73
C LYS A 462 22.56 -27.12 -15.58
N ASP A 463 22.75 -28.38 -15.99
CA ASP A 463 23.89 -28.79 -16.81
C ASP A 463 23.83 -28.22 -18.23
N ILE A 464 22.64 -28.20 -18.86
CA ILE A 464 22.43 -27.59 -20.17
C ILE A 464 22.73 -26.09 -20.11
N ALA A 465 22.19 -25.37 -19.13
CA ALA A 465 22.41 -23.95 -18.95
C ALA A 465 23.90 -23.62 -18.69
N SER A 466 24.62 -24.48 -17.96
CA SER A 466 26.07 -24.34 -17.76
C SER A 466 26.85 -24.47 -19.07
N LYS A 467 26.51 -25.46 -19.90
CA LYS A 467 27.12 -25.67 -21.22
C LYS A 467 26.81 -24.53 -22.18
N ALA A 468 25.58 -24.00 -22.14
CA ALA A 468 25.17 -22.88 -22.96
C ALA A 468 25.98 -21.62 -22.62
N LYS A 469 26.18 -21.31 -21.33
CA LYS A 469 27.05 -20.21 -20.89
C LYS A 469 28.49 -20.35 -21.41
N ALA A 470 29.05 -21.57 -21.36
CA ALA A 470 30.38 -21.83 -21.90
C ALA A 470 30.43 -21.64 -23.43
N CYS A 471 29.35 -21.95 -24.16
CA CYS A 471 29.26 -21.68 -25.60
C CYS A 471 29.24 -20.17 -25.88
N ILE A 472 28.48 -19.39 -25.09
CA ILE A 472 28.44 -17.92 -25.22
C ILE A 472 29.84 -17.32 -25.00
N ASP A 473 30.61 -17.82 -24.03
CA ASP A 473 32.00 -17.38 -23.82
C ASP A 473 32.92 -17.65 -25.03
N GLN A 474 32.61 -18.68 -25.85
CA GLN A 474 33.33 -18.96 -27.09
C GLN A 474 32.82 -18.09 -28.25
N ILE A 475 31.51 -17.85 -28.34
CA ILE A 475 30.91 -17.02 -29.40
C ILE A 475 31.50 -15.62 -29.38
N TYR A 476 31.54 -14.96 -28.22
CA TYR A 476 31.95 -13.55 -28.09
C TYR A 476 33.42 -13.35 -27.71
N GLY A 477 34.19 -14.43 -27.54
CA GLY A 477 35.64 -14.35 -27.28
C GLY A 477 35.99 -13.74 -25.91
N LYS A 478 35.90 -14.53 -24.83
CA LYS A 478 36.38 -14.16 -23.48
C LYS A 478 37.61 -14.96 -23.04
N ASN A 479 38.29 -14.47 -22.00
CA ASN A 479 39.49 -15.08 -21.40
C ASN A 479 40.68 -15.24 -22.37
N GLY A 480 40.90 -14.25 -23.24
CA GLY A 480 42.04 -14.22 -24.17
C GLY A 480 41.90 -15.12 -25.40
N LYS A 481 40.69 -15.61 -25.70
CA LYS A 481 40.39 -16.42 -26.90
C LYS A 481 39.60 -15.59 -27.94
N PRO A 482 39.85 -15.78 -29.24
CA PRO A 482 39.08 -15.11 -30.28
C PRO A 482 37.63 -15.63 -30.35
N PRO A 483 36.68 -14.79 -30.82
CA PRO A 483 35.30 -15.20 -31.14
C PRO A 483 35.25 -16.42 -32.06
N ASN A 484 34.39 -17.40 -31.75
CA ASN A 484 34.16 -18.59 -32.57
C ASN A 484 32.66 -18.79 -32.88
N PRO A 485 32.21 -18.39 -34.08
CA PRO A 485 30.81 -18.48 -34.49
C PRO A 485 30.24 -19.91 -34.58
N GLU A 486 31.06 -20.96 -34.69
CA GLU A 486 30.57 -22.36 -34.76
C GLU A 486 29.81 -22.78 -33.50
N TYR A 487 30.03 -22.08 -32.39
CA TYR A 487 29.33 -22.32 -31.13
C TYR A 487 27.88 -21.83 -31.16
N HIS A 488 27.43 -21.05 -32.15
CA HIS A 488 26.01 -20.73 -32.35
C HIS A 488 25.18 -22.01 -32.60
N GLN A 489 25.61 -22.88 -33.50
CA GLN A 489 24.91 -24.15 -33.76
C GLN A 489 24.86 -25.07 -32.53
N ARG A 490 25.93 -25.03 -31.71
CA ARG A 490 25.97 -25.77 -30.44
C ARG A 490 24.99 -25.19 -29.42
N LEU A 491 24.87 -23.87 -29.37
CA LEU A 491 23.91 -23.17 -28.51
C LEU A 491 22.47 -23.49 -28.94
N ASP A 492 22.17 -23.48 -30.24
CA ASP A 492 20.85 -23.87 -30.77
C ASP A 492 20.49 -25.33 -30.42
N ALA A 493 21.47 -26.24 -30.54
CA ALA A 493 21.28 -27.63 -30.15
C ALA A 493 21.03 -27.79 -28.63
N LEU A 494 21.64 -26.94 -27.80
CA LEU A 494 21.40 -26.92 -26.35
C LEU A 494 20.02 -26.36 -26.01
N GLU A 495 19.56 -25.32 -26.70
CA GLU A 495 18.21 -24.76 -26.52
C GLU A 495 17.14 -25.76 -26.97
N ALA A 496 17.35 -26.45 -28.11
CA ALA A 496 16.47 -27.52 -28.56
C ALA A 496 16.42 -28.70 -27.56
N ARG A 497 17.54 -29.00 -26.89
CA ARG A 497 17.57 -29.99 -25.80
C ARG A 497 16.85 -29.49 -24.56
N LEU A 498 17.01 -28.22 -24.19
CA LEU A 498 16.34 -27.60 -23.05
C LEU A 498 14.82 -27.68 -23.20
N ASN A 499 14.31 -27.39 -24.40
CA ASN A 499 12.88 -27.50 -24.72
C ASN A 499 12.36 -28.95 -24.80
N LYS A 500 13.26 -29.96 -24.86
CA LYS A 500 12.93 -31.38 -24.79
C LYS A 500 13.09 -31.99 -23.38
N VAL A 501 13.83 -31.33 -22.48
CA VAL A 501 13.82 -31.70 -21.05
C VAL A 501 12.41 -31.44 -20.53
N SER A 502 11.92 -32.33 -19.66
CA SER A 502 10.53 -32.33 -19.17
C SER A 502 9.93 -30.93 -19.08
N SER A 503 8.92 -30.65 -19.93
CA SER A 503 8.38 -29.30 -20.13
C SER A 503 7.96 -28.65 -18.82
N TYR A 504 7.38 -29.44 -17.92
CA TYR A 504 6.98 -28.96 -16.59
C TYR A 504 8.15 -28.40 -15.79
N ALA A 505 9.36 -28.97 -15.89
CA ALA A 505 10.48 -28.60 -15.05
C ALA A 505 11.05 -27.26 -15.50
N ILE A 506 11.18 -27.05 -16.80
CA ILE A 506 11.60 -25.76 -17.35
C ILE A 506 10.53 -24.68 -17.11
N ASP A 507 9.25 -25.03 -17.25
CA ASP A 507 8.16 -24.08 -16.99
C ASP A 507 8.07 -23.73 -15.50
N THR A 508 8.35 -24.67 -14.61
CA THR A 508 8.47 -24.42 -13.16
C THR A 508 9.64 -23.46 -12.86
N VAL A 509 10.79 -23.63 -13.52
CA VAL A 509 11.93 -22.70 -13.42
C VAL A 509 11.53 -21.31 -13.93
N ARG A 510 10.84 -21.23 -15.07
CA ARG A 510 10.35 -19.97 -15.65
C ARG A 510 9.34 -19.28 -14.74
N TYR A 511 8.44 -20.03 -14.12
CA TYR A 511 7.46 -19.51 -13.16
C TYR A 511 8.16 -18.96 -11.91
N PHE A 512 9.06 -19.72 -11.29
CA PHE A 512 9.81 -19.30 -10.10
C PHE A 512 10.73 -18.09 -10.36
N MET A 513 11.36 -18.04 -11.52
CA MET A 513 12.29 -16.98 -11.93
C MET A 513 11.62 -15.89 -12.78
N ALA A 514 10.28 -15.85 -12.84
CA ALA A 514 9.54 -14.92 -13.67
C ALA A 514 9.93 -13.46 -13.43
N PRO A 515 10.17 -12.99 -12.18
CA PRO A 515 10.61 -11.61 -11.97
C PRO A 515 11.97 -11.30 -12.60
N GLU A 516 12.96 -12.19 -12.49
CA GLU A 516 14.26 -11.96 -13.14
C GLU A 516 14.18 -12.05 -14.66
N PHE A 517 13.38 -12.95 -15.22
CA PHE A 517 13.16 -12.97 -16.66
C PHE A 517 12.47 -11.69 -17.13
N ALA A 518 11.56 -11.12 -16.33
CA ALA A 518 10.91 -9.86 -16.66
C ALA A 518 11.89 -8.68 -16.64
N GLN A 519 12.90 -8.67 -15.76
CA GLN A 519 13.97 -7.67 -15.73
C GLN A 519 14.89 -7.72 -16.96
N LEU A 520 14.88 -8.80 -17.73
CA LEU A 520 15.62 -8.86 -19.01
C LEU A 520 14.90 -8.15 -20.16
N ARG A 521 13.63 -7.76 -19.98
CA ARG A 521 12.89 -7.03 -21.00
C ARG A 521 13.36 -5.59 -21.01
N LYS A 522 13.87 -5.13 -22.16
CA LYS A 522 14.11 -3.71 -22.40
C LYS A 522 12.85 -3.07 -23.01
N PRO A 523 12.49 -1.84 -22.60
CA PRO A 523 11.38 -1.10 -23.22
C PRO A 523 11.54 -0.96 -24.74
N SER A 524 12.78 -0.81 -25.23
CA SER A 524 13.12 -0.71 -26.65
C SER A 524 12.86 -1.99 -27.46
N GLY A 525 12.50 -3.11 -26.82
CA GLY A 525 12.33 -4.39 -27.48
C GLY A 525 13.64 -5.08 -27.85
N PHE A 526 13.52 -6.28 -28.45
CA PHE A 526 14.65 -7.13 -28.83
C PHE A 526 15.35 -6.64 -30.11
N ASP A 527 14.59 -6.11 -31.06
CA ASP A 527 15.08 -5.73 -32.39
C ASP A 527 15.98 -4.48 -32.35
N ALA A 528 15.90 -3.69 -31.27
CA ALA A 528 16.71 -2.49 -31.06
C ALA A 528 17.97 -2.76 -30.20
N MET A 529 18.26 -4.01 -29.83
CA MET A 529 19.45 -4.35 -29.02
C MET A 529 20.71 -4.37 -29.89
N GLU A 530 21.75 -3.65 -29.45
CA GLU A 530 23.08 -3.76 -30.04
C GLU A 530 23.72 -5.13 -29.73
N GLU A 531 24.83 -5.46 -30.41
CA GLU A 531 25.46 -6.78 -30.30
C GLU A 531 25.91 -7.13 -28.87
N ASP A 532 26.47 -6.14 -28.15
CA ASP A 532 26.87 -6.27 -26.75
C ASP A 532 25.67 -6.48 -25.81
N ASP A 533 24.54 -5.83 -26.13
CA ASP A 533 23.29 -5.99 -25.39
C ASP A 533 22.68 -7.38 -25.59
N MET A 534 22.78 -7.92 -26.81
CA MET A 534 22.37 -9.29 -27.11
C MET A 534 23.24 -10.32 -26.39
N GLU A 535 24.57 -10.14 -26.35
CA GLU A 535 25.43 -11.01 -25.53
C GLU A 535 24.96 -11.01 -24.08
N LEU A 536 24.79 -9.81 -23.51
CA LEU A 536 24.41 -9.65 -22.12
C LEU A 536 23.06 -10.33 -21.85
N TRP A 537 22.07 -10.12 -22.71
CA TRP A 537 20.75 -10.72 -22.59
C TRP A 537 20.81 -12.24 -22.58
N VAL A 538 21.43 -12.86 -23.60
CA VAL A 538 21.49 -14.34 -23.73
C VAL A 538 22.25 -14.94 -22.55
N ARG A 539 23.33 -14.28 -22.11
CA ARG A 539 24.09 -14.69 -20.93
C ARG A 539 23.26 -14.63 -19.66
N GLN A 540 22.47 -13.58 -19.46
CA GLN A 540 21.60 -13.49 -18.29
C GLN A 540 20.47 -14.53 -18.35
N TYR A 541 19.87 -14.79 -19.52
CA TYR A 541 18.84 -15.81 -19.70
C TYR A 541 19.30 -17.17 -19.15
N TYR A 542 20.43 -17.69 -19.62
CA TYR A 542 20.96 -18.97 -19.14
C TYR A 542 21.47 -18.91 -17.69
N LYS A 543 21.93 -17.74 -17.21
CA LYS A 543 22.30 -17.57 -15.79
C LYS A 543 21.08 -17.68 -14.87
N ILE A 544 19.95 -17.07 -15.25
CA ILE A 544 18.67 -17.13 -14.53
C ILE A 544 18.14 -18.56 -14.54
N THR A 545 18.08 -19.21 -15.71
CA THR A 545 17.67 -20.62 -15.86
C THR A 545 18.51 -21.55 -14.99
N HIS A 546 19.84 -21.41 -15.02
CA HIS A 546 20.75 -22.18 -14.17
C HIS A 546 20.46 -21.97 -12.67
N ARG A 547 20.25 -20.71 -12.25
CA ARG A 547 19.97 -20.38 -10.84
C ARG A 547 18.66 -21.00 -10.37
N GLY A 548 17.59 -20.90 -11.16
CA GLY A 548 16.30 -21.51 -10.81
C GLY A 548 16.38 -23.04 -10.72
N ALA A 549 17.06 -23.70 -11.68
CA ALA A 549 17.27 -25.14 -11.63
C ALA A 549 18.10 -25.59 -10.41
N ARG A 550 19.17 -24.84 -10.08
CA ARG A 550 19.98 -25.10 -8.88
C ARG A 550 19.16 -24.95 -7.60
N TYR A 551 18.30 -23.94 -7.53
CA TYR A 551 17.41 -23.73 -6.39
C TYR A 551 16.53 -24.97 -6.16
N PHE A 552 15.83 -25.46 -7.19
CA PHE A 552 14.98 -26.65 -7.03
C PHE A 552 15.76 -27.91 -6.65
N GLN A 553 17.00 -28.07 -7.13
CA GLN A 553 17.87 -29.16 -6.69
C GLN A 553 18.14 -29.11 -5.18
N GLN A 554 18.41 -27.92 -4.63
CA GLN A 554 18.65 -27.69 -3.21
C GLN A 554 17.36 -27.83 -2.38
N ALA A 555 16.25 -27.30 -2.86
CA ALA A 555 14.95 -27.41 -2.19
C ALA A 555 14.49 -28.88 -2.10
N LEU A 556 14.70 -29.68 -3.15
CA LEU A 556 14.41 -31.11 -3.15
C LEU A 556 15.34 -31.90 -2.22
N GLU A 557 16.60 -31.47 -2.08
CA GLU A 557 17.53 -32.06 -1.10
C GLU A 557 17.06 -31.81 0.34
N SER A 558 16.67 -30.58 0.65
CA SER A 558 16.06 -30.25 1.95
C SER A 558 14.73 -30.99 2.20
N SER A 559 13.93 -31.21 1.14
CA SER A 559 12.71 -32.02 1.24
C SER A 559 13.03 -33.49 1.56
N LEU A 560 14.09 -34.05 0.98
CA LEU A 560 14.57 -35.40 1.29
C LEU A 560 15.09 -35.49 2.73
N GLU A 561 15.81 -34.49 3.21
CA GLU A 561 16.22 -34.41 4.62
C GLU A 561 15.02 -34.34 5.57
N THR A 562 13.97 -33.61 5.19
CA THR A 562 12.70 -33.55 5.94
C THR A 562 12.03 -34.92 6.00
N ILE A 563 12.06 -35.70 4.91
CA ILE A 563 11.55 -37.08 4.93
C ILE A 563 12.31 -37.93 5.95
N GLU A 564 13.65 -37.84 5.98
CA GLU A 564 14.45 -38.60 6.95
C GLU A 564 14.17 -38.16 8.39
N LEU A 565 13.93 -36.87 8.63
CA LEU A 565 13.46 -36.38 9.94
C LEU A 565 12.11 -36.99 10.32
N ARG A 566 11.13 -37.03 9.41
CA ARG A 566 9.81 -37.66 9.66
C ARG A 566 9.92 -39.15 9.97
N LYS A 567 10.84 -39.86 9.32
CA LYS A 567 11.14 -41.27 9.65
C LYS A 567 11.77 -41.41 11.03
N ALA A 568 12.70 -40.51 11.39
CA ALA A 568 13.33 -40.52 12.71
C ALA A 568 12.31 -40.29 13.84
N GLU A 569 11.31 -39.43 13.62
CA GLU A 569 10.19 -39.19 14.54
C GLU A 569 9.31 -40.42 14.76
N GLN A 570 9.26 -41.35 13.79
CA GLN A 570 8.50 -42.61 13.84
C GLN A 570 9.36 -43.82 14.22
N SER A 571 10.64 -43.60 14.56
CA SER A 571 11.58 -44.69 14.88
C SER A 571 11.14 -45.43 16.14
N SER A 572 11.24 -46.76 16.13
CA SER A 572 11.08 -47.60 17.33
C SER A 572 12.23 -47.45 18.35
N THR A 573 13.31 -46.78 17.95
CA THR A 573 14.45 -46.41 18.79
C THR A 573 14.83 -44.96 18.45
N PRO A 574 14.08 -43.96 18.94
CA PRO A 574 14.28 -42.57 18.57
C PRO A 574 15.55 -41.99 19.20
N ASP A 575 16.33 -41.24 18.42
CA ASP A 575 17.45 -40.43 18.92
C ASP A 575 16.90 -39.06 19.37
N ILE A 576 16.60 -38.95 20.67
CA ILE A 576 15.93 -37.79 21.26
C ILE A 576 16.78 -36.52 21.13
N ASP A 577 18.10 -36.62 21.37
CA ASP A 577 19.02 -35.49 21.29
C ASP A 577 19.12 -34.97 19.85
N TYR A 578 19.18 -35.88 18.86
CA TYR A 578 19.10 -35.53 17.45
C TYR A 578 17.77 -34.84 17.10
N LEU A 579 16.63 -35.37 17.56
CA LEU A 579 15.31 -34.81 17.25
C LEU A 579 15.14 -33.40 17.82
N ILE A 580 15.45 -33.18 19.10
CA ILE A 580 15.34 -31.86 19.74
C ILE A 580 16.24 -30.84 19.04
N LYS A 581 17.48 -31.23 18.72
CA LYS A 581 18.40 -30.38 17.98
C LYS A 581 17.85 -30.05 16.59
N LYS A 582 17.38 -31.06 15.84
CA LYS A 582 16.87 -30.87 14.48
C LYS A 582 15.62 -30.00 14.45
N TRP A 583 14.67 -30.21 15.35
CA TRP A 583 13.48 -29.36 15.48
C TRP A 583 13.86 -27.90 15.75
N THR A 584 14.89 -27.66 16.56
CA THR A 584 15.39 -26.30 16.81
C THR A 584 16.05 -25.71 15.56
N ASP A 585 16.95 -26.47 14.90
CA ASP A 585 17.66 -26.04 13.69
C ASP A 585 16.71 -25.66 12.55
N VAL A 586 15.59 -26.38 12.40
CA VAL A 586 14.57 -26.11 11.36
C VAL A 586 13.42 -25.23 11.84
N LYS A 587 13.56 -24.58 13.00
CA LYS A 587 12.59 -23.62 13.58
C LYS A 587 11.19 -24.21 13.83
N THR A 588 11.13 -25.47 14.24
CA THR A 588 9.88 -26.15 14.65
C THR A 588 9.95 -26.72 16.07
N PRO A 589 10.36 -25.94 17.09
CA PRO A 589 10.55 -26.45 18.46
C PRO A 589 9.28 -27.07 19.07
N GLY A 590 8.09 -26.60 18.71
CA GLY A 590 6.80 -27.12 19.16
C GLY A 590 6.48 -28.56 18.74
N ARG A 591 7.29 -29.15 17.84
CA ARG A 591 7.21 -30.59 17.58
C ARG A 591 7.51 -31.41 18.84
N VAL A 592 8.28 -30.88 19.79
CA VAL A 592 8.47 -31.53 21.09
C VAL A 592 7.12 -31.86 21.75
N SER A 593 6.16 -30.93 21.74
CA SER A 593 4.84 -31.11 22.36
C SER A 593 3.96 -32.14 21.64
N ILE A 594 4.26 -32.46 20.38
CA ILE A 594 3.53 -33.46 19.58
C ILE A 594 4.04 -34.87 19.91
N PHE A 595 5.36 -35.04 20.05
CA PHE A 595 5.98 -36.35 20.20
C PHE A 595 6.38 -36.70 21.63
N ARG A 596 6.31 -35.74 22.58
CA ARG A 596 6.80 -35.91 23.95
C ARG A 596 6.29 -37.19 24.61
N GLU A 597 4.99 -37.46 24.56
CA GLU A 597 4.40 -38.64 25.22
C GLU A 597 4.98 -39.94 24.69
N ASN A 598 5.15 -40.07 23.37
CA ASN A 598 5.75 -41.24 22.74
C ASN A 598 7.24 -41.37 23.04
N LEU A 599 7.96 -40.24 23.14
CA LEU A 599 9.40 -40.25 23.41
C LEU A 599 9.75 -40.57 24.86
N LEU A 600 8.85 -40.30 25.82
CA LEU A 600 9.09 -40.57 27.24
C LEU A 600 9.34 -42.05 27.54
N GLU A 601 8.77 -42.98 26.76
CA GLU A 601 8.99 -44.42 26.93
C GLU A 601 10.45 -44.84 26.66
N TYR A 602 11.16 -44.09 25.83
CA TYR A 602 12.53 -44.40 25.37
C TYR A 602 13.59 -43.48 25.99
N ALA A 603 13.18 -42.48 26.77
CA ALA A 603 14.06 -41.44 27.29
C ALA A 603 14.82 -41.87 28.55
N THR A 604 16.07 -41.44 28.67
CA THR A 604 16.81 -41.44 29.96
C THR A 604 16.31 -40.33 30.89
N ASP A 605 16.64 -40.40 32.18
CA ASP A 605 16.28 -39.35 33.15
C ASP A 605 16.72 -37.93 32.69
N ASP A 606 17.94 -37.81 32.16
CA ASP A 606 18.46 -36.55 31.61
C ASP A 606 17.66 -36.08 30.39
N GLN A 607 17.28 -37.01 29.50
CA GLN A 607 16.47 -36.70 28.31
C GLN A 607 15.02 -36.34 28.67
N ILE A 608 14.45 -36.91 29.72
CA ILE A 608 13.14 -36.52 30.25
C ILE A 608 13.17 -35.05 30.70
N ILE A 609 14.22 -34.65 31.43
CA ILE A 609 14.43 -33.25 31.84
C ILE A 609 14.57 -32.35 30.61
N LEU A 610 15.36 -32.76 29.62
CA LEU A 610 15.57 -32.00 28.39
C LEU A 610 14.27 -31.81 27.58
N LEU A 611 13.45 -32.87 27.44
CA LEU A 611 12.14 -32.82 26.80
C LEU A 611 11.21 -31.85 27.52
N GLN A 612 11.16 -31.91 28.86
CA GLN A 612 10.33 -31.02 29.66
C GLN A 612 10.77 -29.55 29.58
N GLN A 613 12.08 -29.30 29.59
CA GLN A 613 12.64 -27.95 29.43
C GLN A 613 12.33 -27.38 28.04
N SER A 614 12.50 -28.19 27.00
CA SER A 614 12.25 -27.79 25.61
C SER A 614 10.77 -27.47 25.37
N ASP A 615 9.87 -28.31 25.90
CA ASP A 615 8.42 -28.12 25.84
C ASP A 615 7.99 -26.85 26.60
N SER A 616 8.52 -26.66 27.81
CA SER A 616 8.25 -25.45 28.61
C SER A 616 8.76 -24.20 27.89
N ALA A 617 9.95 -24.23 27.33
CA ALA A 617 10.54 -23.12 26.58
C ALA A 617 9.71 -22.76 25.34
N TYR A 618 9.19 -23.78 24.63
CA TYR A 618 8.28 -23.58 23.50
C TYR A 618 7.01 -22.82 23.94
N PHE A 619 6.29 -23.31 24.95
CA PHE A 619 5.07 -22.64 25.42
C PHE A 619 5.32 -21.23 25.97
N GLN A 620 6.46 -20.98 26.63
CA GLN A 620 6.85 -19.63 27.03
C GLN A 620 7.07 -18.71 25.82
N SER A 621 7.64 -19.21 24.72
CA SER A 621 7.82 -18.43 23.49
C SER A 621 6.49 -18.05 22.79
N LEU A 622 5.40 -18.75 23.09
CA LEU A 622 4.07 -18.39 22.58
C LEU A 622 3.51 -17.14 23.28
N LEU A 623 3.93 -16.88 24.52
CA LEU A 623 3.47 -15.76 25.33
C LEU A 623 4.25 -14.46 25.08
N THR A 624 5.45 -14.54 24.50
CA THR A 624 6.25 -13.36 24.17
C THR A 624 5.60 -12.58 23.03
N LYS A 625 5.38 -11.27 23.24
CA LYS A 625 4.95 -10.36 22.17
C LYS A 625 6.12 -10.08 21.24
N ASP A 626 5.90 -10.19 19.93
CA ASP A 626 6.89 -9.81 18.93
C ASP A 626 6.94 -8.27 18.80
N GLU A 627 7.91 -7.65 19.45
CA GLU A 627 8.19 -6.20 19.37
C GLU A 627 8.45 -5.72 17.93
N VAL A 628 8.81 -6.63 17.02
CA VAL A 628 9.18 -6.33 15.63
C VAL A 628 7.99 -5.82 14.81
N HIS A 629 6.76 -6.31 15.07
CA HIS A 629 5.57 -5.88 14.34
C HIS A 629 5.13 -4.46 14.73
N GLU A 630 5.21 -4.10 16.02
CA GLU A 630 4.99 -2.73 16.50
C GLU A 630 6.08 -1.78 15.98
N LYS A 631 7.35 -2.21 16.01
CA LYS A 631 8.48 -1.38 15.56
C LYS A 631 8.42 -1.07 14.06
N LEU A 632 8.02 -2.01 13.20
CA LEU A 632 7.92 -1.78 11.75
C LEU A 632 6.76 -0.85 11.34
N VAL A 633 5.67 -0.82 12.12
CA VAL A 633 4.54 0.09 11.88
C VAL A 633 4.84 1.51 12.36
N VAL A 634 5.65 1.65 13.42
CA VAL A 634 5.98 2.94 14.05
C VAL A 634 7.15 3.66 13.34
N HIS A 635 8.10 2.94 12.72
CA HIS A 635 9.37 3.55 12.29
C HIS A 635 9.33 4.40 11.02
N ASN A 636 8.16 4.59 10.38
CA ASN A 636 8.13 5.11 9.01
C ASN A 636 7.47 6.49 8.81
N TYR A 637 6.67 7.09 9.71
CA TYR A 637 5.98 8.35 9.35
C TYR A 637 5.55 9.27 10.52
N GLY A 638 5.79 10.59 10.33
CA GLY A 638 5.05 11.67 11.01
C GLY A 638 5.67 13.07 10.86
N THR A 639 4.99 13.99 10.16
CA THR A 639 5.16 15.45 10.29
C THR A 639 3.77 16.03 10.50
N ILE A 640 3.57 16.94 11.46
CA ILE A 640 2.29 17.58 11.82
C ILE A 640 1.52 18.08 10.58
N ARG A 641 2.25 18.56 9.57
CA ARG A 641 1.71 19.01 8.28
C ARG A 641 0.81 17.99 7.55
N LYS A 642 1.19 16.70 7.52
CA LYS A 642 0.39 15.63 6.85
C LYS A 642 -0.90 15.32 7.61
N THR A 643 -0.83 15.34 8.94
CA THR A 643 -1.99 15.21 9.83
C THR A 643 -2.98 16.35 9.58
N MET A 644 -2.50 17.59 9.45
CA MET A 644 -3.36 18.76 9.20
C MET A 644 -4.04 18.74 7.82
N GLN A 645 -3.37 18.24 6.78
CA GLN A 645 -4.01 18.04 5.47
C GLN A 645 -5.18 17.04 5.57
N SER A 646 -4.99 15.97 6.37
CA SER A 646 -6.01 14.93 6.59
C SER A 646 -7.24 15.45 7.36
N LEU A 647 -7.01 16.23 8.41
CA LEU A 647 -8.06 16.76 9.27
C LEU A 647 -8.90 17.82 8.55
N ARG A 648 -8.27 18.69 7.75
CA ARG A 648 -8.98 19.62 6.85
C ARG A 648 -9.92 18.89 5.91
N TYR A 649 -9.40 17.86 5.26
CA TYR A 649 -10.14 17.04 4.34
C TYR A 649 -11.39 16.40 5.00
N LEU A 650 -11.24 15.87 6.23
CA LEU A 650 -12.35 15.32 7.03
C LEU A 650 -13.44 16.36 7.33
N ARG A 651 -13.02 17.54 7.78
CA ARG A 651 -13.91 18.66 8.10
C ARG A 651 -14.69 19.11 6.87
N ASP A 652 -14.01 19.32 5.75
CA ASP A 652 -14.63 19.87 4.53
C ASP A 652 -15.68 18.91 3.94
N LYS A 653 -15.53 17.59 4.17
CA LYS A 653 -16.56 16.60 3.83
C LYS A 653 -17.55 16.29 4.96
N LYS A 654 -17.45 16.97 6.10
CA LYS A 654 -18.32 16.78 7.27
C LYS A 654 -18.36 15.32 7.76
N CYS A 655 -17.19 14.67 7.79
CA CYS A 655 -17.03 13.32 8.34
C CYS A 655 -17.05 13.34 9.89
N VAL A 656 -18.20 13.65 10.48
CA VAL A 656 -18.37 13.89 11.93
C VAL A 656 -18.01 12.66 12.78
N SER A 657 -18.42 11.47 12.37
CA SER A 657 -18.12 10.21 13.08
C SER A 657 -16.62 9.98 13.25
N ASP A 658 -15.86 10.25 12.19
CA ASP A 658 -14.43 10.03 12.14
C ASP A 658 -13.72 11.04 13.05
N LEU A 659 -14.07 12.32 12.92
CA LEU A 659 -13.54 13.38 13.77
C LEU A 659 -13.83 13.09 15.26
N GLN A 660 -15.05 12.67 15.61
CA GLN A 660 -15.40 12.32 16.99
C GLN A 660 -14.56 11.16 17.51
N SER A 661 -14.37 10.12 16.70
CA SER A 661 -13.53 8.98 17.07
C SER A 661 -12.09 9.40 17.33
N TYR A 662 -11.49 10.19 16.44
CA TYR A 662 -10.12 10.67 16.65
C TYR A 662 -10.00 11.55 17.88
N TYR A 663 -10.98 12.43 18.13
CA TYR A 663 -11.03 13.21 19.35
C TYR A 663 -11.01 12.32 20.60
N GLU A 664 -11.91 11.33 20.69
CA GLU A 664 -12.00 10.44 21.86
C GLU A 664 -10.71 9.68 22.14
N LYS A 665 -9.95 9.33 21.09
CA LYS A 665 -8.68 8.62 21.23
C LYS A 665 -7.52 9.53 21.64
N LEU A 666 -7.50 10.78 21.17
CA LEU A 666 -6.36 11.68 21.35
C LEU A 666 -6.50 12.64 22.53
N LYS A 667 -7.73 12.87 23.03
CA LYS A 667 -8.04 13.94 24.01
C LYS A 667 -7.25 13.88 25.32
N ASP A 668 -6.88 12.68 25.77
CA ASP A 668 -6.21 12.45 27.05
C ASP A 668 -4.68 12.24 26.90
N MET A 669 -4.14 12.47 25.70
CA MET A 669 -2.73 12.27 25.39
C MET A 669 -1.90 13.54 25.55
N GLU A 670 -0.60 13.37 25.82
CA GLU A 670 0.36 14.47 25.95
C GLU A 670 0.63 15.16 24.58
N TRP A 671 1.44 16.22 24.61
CA TRP A 671 1.89 16.94 23.42
C TRP A 671 2.53 15.98 22.38
N PRO A 672 2.27 16.15 21.07
CA PRO A 672 1.38 17.14 20.43
C PRO A 672 -0.09 16.69 20.31
N TYR A 673 -0.42 15.47 20.75
CA TYR A 673 -1.69 14.80 20.44
C TYR A 673 -2.90 15.42 21.13
N GLY A 674 -2.78 15.81 22.40
CA GLY A 674 -3.86 16.52 23.11
C GLY A 674 -4.21 17.88 22.47
N THR A 675 -3.22 18.55 21.88
CA THR A 675 -3.42 19.80 21.14
C THR A 675 -4.14 19.53 19.81
N ILE A 676 -3.73 18.48 19.07
CA ILE A 676 -4.45 18.05 17.86
C ILE A 676 -5.90 17.66 18.19
N ALA A 677 -6.15 16.99 19.31
CA ALA A 677 -7.50 16.67 19.76
C ALA A 677 -8.34 17.93 20.02
N SER A 678 -7.73 18.97 20.58
CA SER A 678 -8.39 20.27 20.77
C SER A 678 -8.75 20.90 19.41
N PHE A 679 -7.86 20.86 18.43
CA PHE A 679 -8.16 21.28 17.06
C PHE A 679 -9.33 20.49 16.45
N ILE A 680 -9.36 19.16 16.59
CA ILE A 680 -10.46 18.31 16.12
C ILE A 680 -11.79 18.69 16.78
N LYS A 681 -11.77 18.93 18.09
CA LYS A 681 -12.95 19.36 18.84
C LYS A 681 -13.47 20.73 18.38
N GLY A 682 -12.58 21.66 18.04
CA GLY A 682 -12.93 22.92 17.39
C GLY A 682 -13.69 22.69 16.08
N ASN A 683 -13.17 21.83 15.20
CA ASN A 683 -13.82 21.51 13.93
C ASN A 683 -15.22 20.87 14.12
N LEU A 684 -15.36 19.97 15.09
CA LEU A 684 -16.65 19.36 15.44
C LEU A 684 -17.66 20.41 15.93
N ALA A 685 -17.21 21.31 16.79
CA ALA A 685 -18.03 22.41 17.30
C ALA A 685 -18.49 23.34 16.15
N GLU A 686 -17.62 23.69 15.20
CA GLU A 686 -18.01 24.46 14.01
C GLU A 686 -19.08 23.73 13.18
N ILE A 687 -18.91 22.42 12.92
CA ILE A 687 -19.87 21.64 12.14
C ILE A 687 -21.26 21.63 12.82
N ASN A 688 -21.29 21.62 14.16
CA ASN A 688 -22.50 21.66 14.98
C ASN A 688 -23.01 23.09 15.27
N ALA A 689 -22.36 24.13 14.75
CA ALA A 689 -22.67 25.54 15.01
C ALA A 689 -22.54 25.97 16.50
N GLU A 690 -21.64 25.33 17.24
CA GLU A 690 -21.31 25.63 18.64
C GLU A 690 -20.13 26.62 18.73
N ASN A 691 -20.37 27.87 18.33
CA ASN A 691 -19.29 28.84 18.10
C ASN A 691 -18.41 29.14 19.33
N GLU A 692 -19.01 29.29 20.52
CA GLU A 692 -18.25 29.56 21.75
C GLU A 692 -17.26 28.43 22.07
N LEU A 693 -17.71 27.18 21.94
CA LEU A 693 -16.87 26.02 22.14
C LEU A 693 -15.77 25.94 21.07
N SER A 694 -16.10 26.23 19.82
CA SER A 694 -15.10 26.26 18.75
C SER A 694 -13.99 27.28 19.01
N ILE A 695 -14.35 28.49 19.46
CA ILE A 695 -13.39 29.55 19.79
C ILE A 695 -12.47 29.10 20.93
N GLU A 696 -13.05 28.58 22.02
CA GLU A 696 -12.30 28.08 23.16
C GLU A 696 -11.26 27.03 22.76
N GLN A 697 -11.65 26.08 21.90
CA GLN A 697 -10.76 25.00 21.49
C GLN A 697 -9.62 25.48 20.56
N TYR A 698 -9.88 26.40 19.62
CA TYR A 698 -8.82 26.93 18.76
C TYR A 698 -7.87 27.86 19.52
N GLN A 699 -8.36 28.65 20.48
CA GLN A 699 -7.50 29.45 21.33
C GLN A 699 -6.56 28.55 22.16
N LYS A 700 -7.08 27.46 22.72
CA LYS A 700 -6.28 26.45 23.42
C LYS A 700 -5.18 25.85 22.54
N VAL A 701 -5.44 25.65 21.25
CA VAL A 701 -4.42 25.18 20.29
C VAL A 701 -3.31 26.21 20.15
N ILE A 702 -3.66 27.48 19.96
CA ILE A 702 -2.71 28.59 19.80
C ILE A 702 -1.85 28.76 21.06
N ASP A 703 -2.48 28.73 22.24
CA ASP A 703 -1.79 28.88 23.52
C ASP A 703 -0.79 27.74 23.75
N ASN A 704 -1.21 26.48 23.56
CA ASN A 704 -0.33 25.33 23.67
C ASN A 704 0.85 25.42 22.70
N CYS A 705 0.61 25.80 21.43
CA CYS A 705 1.67 25.99 20.45
C CYS A 705 2.64 27.12 20.85
N GLY A 706 2.12 28.22 21.38
CA GLY A 706 2.92 29.34 21.89
C GLY A 706 3.83 28.94 23.04
N GLU A 707 3.33 28.11 23.98
CA GLU A 707 4.15 27.58 25.08
C GLU A 707 5.34 26.76 24.57
N GLN A 708 5.14 25.89 23.58
CA GLN A 708 6.20 25.05 23.01
C GLN A 708 7.25 25.87 22.23
N LEU A 709 6.82 26.90 21.50
CA LEU A 709 7.73 27.83 20.82
C LEU A 709 8.57 28.62 21.84
N ASN A 710 7.95 29.06 22.93
CA ASN A 710 8.64 29.80 23.99
C ASN A 710 9.62 28.93 24.78
N ALA A 711 9.31 27.64 24.96
CA ALA A 711 10.20 26.66 25.58
C ALA A 711 11.38 26.27 24.68
N GLY A 712 11.26 26.49 23.36
CA GLY A 712 12.26 26.09 22.37
C GLY A 712 12.20 24.61 21.99
N ASP A 713 11.14 23.90 22.40
CA ASP A 713 10.93 22.48 22.13
C ASP A 713 10.46 22.23 20.68
N GLU A 714 9.90 23.25 20.01
CA GLU A 714 9.38 23.20 18.63
C GLU A 714 9.76 24.47 17.84
N THR A 715 9.62 24.43 16.51
CA THR A 715 9.87 25.57 15.60
C THR A 715 8.62 25.99 14.82
N LEU A 716 8.57 27.23 14.32
CA LEU A 716 7.50 27.67 13.41
C LEU A 716 7.37 26.79 12.16
N GLU A 717 8.47 26.18 11.70
CA GLU A 717 8.44 25.22 10.58
C GLU A 717 7.70 23.93 10.95
N SER A 718 7.82 23.47 12.20
CA SER A 718 7.20 22.23 12.69
C SER A 718 5.70 22.35 12.98
N ILE A 719 5.27 23.45 13.61
CA ILE A 719 3.89 23.61 14.11
C ILE A 719 3.12 24.77 13.46
N GLY A 720 3.77 25.58 12.60
CA GLY A 720 3.17 26.79 12.02
C GLY A 720 1.86 26.53 11.28
N THR A 721 1.74 25.40 10.59
CA THR A 721 0.50 25.01 9.90
C THR A 721 -0.68 24.82 10.87
N LEU A 722 -0.45 24.32 12.09
CA LEU A 722 -1.50 24.13 13.08
C LEU A 722 -2.00 25.49 13.63
N ILE A 723 -1.09 26.43 13.83
CA ILE A 723 -1.39 27.80 14.26
C ILE A 723 -2.14 28.55 13.14
N GLU A 724 -1.63 28.51 11.91
CA GLU A 724 -2.21 29.18 10.74
C GLU A 724 -3.67 28.77 10.51
N GLU A 725 -3.95 27.46 10.54
CA GLU A 725 -5.30 26.91 10.37
C GLU A 725 -6.24 27.34 11.50
N SER A 726 -5.76 27.33 12.75
CA SER A 726 -6.56 27.72 13.91
C SER A 726 -6.94 29.20 13.86
N LEU A 727 -5.98 30.07 13.53
CA LEU A 727 -6.21 31.50 13.35
C LEU A 727 -7.12 31.81 12.16
N THR A 728 -6.99 31.05 11.07
CA THR A 728 -7.87 31.19 9.89
C THR A 728 -9.31 30.83 10.25
N ASN A 729 -9.53 29.72 10.95
CA ASN A 729 -10.87 29.31 11.39
C ASN A 729 -11.46 30.31 12.40
N LEU A 730 -10.68 30.77 13.39
CA LEU A 730 -11.11 31.80 14.34
C LEU A 730 -11.53 33.09 13.64
N THR A 731 -10.72 33.57 12.69
CA THR A 731 -11.03 34.77 11.91
C THR A 731 -12.36 34.62 11.19
N ARG A 732 -12.61 33.46 10.57
CA ARG A 732 -13.90 33.17 9.91
C ARG A 732 -15.07 33.20 10.90
N ILE A 733 -14.93 32.54 12.06
CA ILE A 733 -15.99 32.49 13.08
C ILE A 733 -16.35 33.91 13.56
N TYR A 734 -15.35 34.74 13.86
CA TYR A 734 -15.59 36.12 14.28
C TYR A 734 -16.24 36.97 13.19
N LEU A 735 -15.84 36.79 11.93
CA LEU A 735 -16.50 37.45 10.80
C LEU A 735 -17.97 37.02 10.66
N ASP A 736 -18.27 35.73 10.81
CA ASP A 736 -19.64 35.21 10.75
C ASP A 736 -20.51 35.73 11.92
N GLN A 737 -19.90 36.00 13.08
CA GLN A 737 -20.53 36.63 14.23
C GLN A 737 -20.65 38.16 14.14
N GLN A 738 -20.10 38.78 13.08
CA GLN A 738 -19.97 40.23 12.92
C GLN A 738 -19.11 40.90 14.01
N ASP A 739 -18.23 40.14 14.68
CA ASP A 739 -17.22 40.66 15.61
C ASP A 739 -15.95 41.04 14.83
N GLY A 740 -15.99 42.24 14.25
CA GLY A 740 -14.91 42.74 13.41
C GLY A 740 -13.60 42.99 14.17
N ASP A 741 -13.68 43.42 15.43
CA ASP A 741 -12.49 43.73 16.24
C ASP A 741 -11.71 42.46 16.59
N SER A 742 -12.42 41.40 16.99
CA SER A 742 -11.79 40.09 17.25
C SER A 742 -11.24 39.47 15.98
N ALA A 743 -11.97 39.55 14.85
CA ALA A 743 -11.49 39.08 13.55
C ALA A 743 -10.24 39.83 13.08
N ALA A 744 -10.15 41.14 13.34
CA ALA A 744 -8.97 41.95 13.03
C ALA A 744 -7.78 41.54 13.91
N SER A 745 -8.00 41.28 15.19
CA SER A 745 -6.95 40.80 16.09
C SER A 745 -6.38 39.47 15.62
N THR A 746 -7.22 38.47 15.30
CA THR A 746 -6.74 37.14 14.87
C THR A 746 -6.06 37.19 13.52
N LEU A 747 -6.59 37.97 12.57
CA LEU A 747 -6.00 38.13 11.25
C LEU A 747 -4.67 38.90 11.32
N GLY A 748 -4.54 39.85 12.26
CA GLY A 748 -3.28 40.52 12.56
C GLY A 748 -2.21 39.54 13.05
N THR A 749 -2.53 38.68 14.02
CA THR A 749 -1.61 37.61 14.47
C THR A 749 -1.25 36.66 13.33
N LEU A 750 -2.21 36.34 12.46
CA LEU A 750 -1.96 35.51 11.27
C LEU A 750 -0.95 36.18 10.31
N CYS A 751 -0.99 37.50 10.15
CA CYS A 751 -0.05 38.25 9.32
C CYS A 751 1.38 38.26 9.85
N GLU A 752 1.59 38.14 11.17
CA GLU A 752 2.92 38.04 11.77
C GLU A 752 3.61 36.72 11.38
N ILE A 753 2.82 35.68 11.15
CA ILE A 753 3.29 34.34 10.74
C ILE A 753 3.36 34.26 9.20
N THR A 754 2.32 34.78 8.52
CA THR A 754 2.12 34.64 7.08
C THR A 754 1.74 35.99 6.46
N PRO A 755 2.72 36.80 6.01
CA PRO A 755 2.50 38.17 5.51
C PRO A 755 1.53 38.29 4.32
N GLN A 756 1.23 37.21 3.60
CA GLN A 756 0.33 37.20 2.45
C GLN A 756 -1.14 37.48 2.81
N TYR A 757 -1.52 37.39 4.09
CA TYR A 757 -2.85 37.81 4.56
C TYR A 757 -2.96 39.33 4.76
N ILE A 758 -1.87 40.09 4.65
CA ILE A 758 -1.86 41.55 4.84
C ILE A 758 -2.90 42.27 3.97
N PRO A 759 -3.11 41.95 2.67
CA PRO A 759 -4.17 42.55 1.89
C PRO A 759 -5.57 42.32 2.49
N SER A 760 -5.86 41.10 2.95
CA SER A 760 -7.12 40.78 3.62
C SER A 760 -7.26 41.54 4.94
N TYR A 761 -6.17 41.64 5.71
CA TYR A 761 -6.15 42.37 6.98
C TYR A 761 -6.38 43.87 6.79
N ALA A 762 -5.68 44.49 5.83
CA ALA A 762 -5.89 45.88 5.47
C ALA A 762 -7.32 46.15 4.99
N ASN A 763 -7.96 45.18 4.33
CA ASN A 763 -9.35 45.33 3.91
C ASN A 763 -10.29 45.32 5.11
N LEU A 764 -10.06 44.42 6.06
CA LEU A 764 -10.84 44.35 7.30
C LEU A 764 -10.67 45.62 8.15
N LEU A 765 -9.44 46.11 8.34
CA LEU A 765 -9.17 47.37 9.02
C LEU A 765 -9.90 48.55 8.37
N ASN A 766 -9.92 48.60 7.03
CA ASN A 766 -10.67 49.61 6.29
C ASN A 766 -12.19 49.51 6.50
N LEU A 767 -12.74 48.30 6.57
CA LEU A 767 -14.16 48.09 6.89
C LEU A 767 -14.50 48.55 8.32
N LEU A 768 -13.54 48.47 9.25
CA LEU A 768 -13.66 48.94 10.63
C LEU A 768 -13.38 50.43 10.82
N GLY A 769 -13.01 51.15 9.75
CA GLY A 769 -12.70 52.58 9.80
C GLY A 769 -11.25 52.90 10.20
N ASN A 770 -10.38 51.90 10.33
CA ASN A 770 -8.96 52.05 10.65
C ASN A 770 -8.13 52.29 9.38
N TYR A 771 -8.44 53.37 8.67
CA TYR A 771 -7.88 53.66 7.33
C TYR A 771 -6.37 53.90 7.33
N GLU A 772 -5.85 54.63 8.32
CA GLU A 772 -4.42 54.95 8.41
C GLU A 772 -3.58 53.69 8.59
N SER A 773 -3.98 52.81 9.50
CA SER A 773 -3.32 51.51 9.72
C SER A 773 -3.39 50.60 8.50
N ALA A 774 -4.53 50.58 7.78
CA ALA A 774 -4.68 49.79 6.56
C ALA A 774 -3.73 50.26 5.44
N VAL A 775 -3.54 51.57 5.29
CA VAL A 775 -2.61 52.18 4.33
C VAL A 775 -1.17 51.83 4.69
N GLU A 776 -0.77 52.09 5.94
CA GLU A 776 0.60 51.82 6.41
C GLU A 776 0.98 50.35 6.21
N LEU A 777 0.08 49.42 6.55
CA LEU A 777 0.28 47.99 6.39
C LEU A 777 0.51 47.59 4.93
N LEU A 778 -0.29 48.15 4.00
CA LEU A 778 -0.14 47.88 2.56
C LEU A 778 1.11 48.53 1.96
N GLU A 779 1.52 49.70 2.43
CA GLU A 779 2.77 50.35 2.01
C GLU A 779 3.99 49.52 2.43
N ILE A 780 4.02 49.05 3.67
CA ILE A 780 5.08 48.15 4.18
C ILE A 780 5.08 46.83 3.41
N TYR A 781 3.91 46.26 3.12
CA TYR A 781 3.79 45.04 2.32
C TYR A 781 4.29 45.25 0.89
N LEU A 782 3.84 46.29 0.19
CA LEU A 782 4.25 46.60 -1.19
C LEU A 782 5.74 46.97 -1.30
N ALA A 783 6.37 47.45 -0.23
CA ALA A 783 7.81 47.65 -0.19
C ALA A 783 8.58 46.32 -0.33
N ASN A 784 8.03 45.24 0.23
CA ASN A 784 8.60 43.89 0.19
C ASN A 784 8.06 43.04 -0.98
N PHE A 785 6.82 43.29 -1.44
CA PHE A 785 6.11 42.56 -2.50
C PHE A 785 5.73 43.50 -3.66
N LYS A 786 6.73 44.08 -4.32
CA LYS A 786 6.61 45.20 -5.27
C LYS A 786 5.75 44.95 -6.52
N HIS A 787 5.35 43.71 -6.77
CA HIS A 787 4.59 43.29 -7.96
C HIS A 787 3.15 42.85 -7.66
N ASP A 788 2.69 42.94 -6.41
CA ASP A 788 1.32 42.58 -6.03
C ASP A 788 0.33 43.67 -6.48
N TYR A 789 -0.18 43.51 -7.71
CA TYR A 789 -1.15 44.43 -8.30
C TYR A 789 -2.46 44.52 -7.50
N ARG A 790 -2.87 43.44 -6.81
CA ARG A 790 -4.11 43.45 -6.02
C ARG A 790 -3.95 44.35 -4.79
N ALA A 791 -2.84 44.21 -4.06
CA ALA A 791 -2.51 45.09 -2.95
C ALA A 791 -2.35 46.56 -3.39
N ALA A 792 -1.70 46.81 -4.54
CA ALA A 792 -1.56 48.17 -5.08
C ALA A 792 -2.92 48.80 -5.46
N ARG A 793 -3.85 48.02 -6.05
CA ARG A 793 -5.21 48.50 -6.32
C ARG A 793 -5.99 48.79 -5.04
N GLN A 794 -5.78 47.99 -4.00
CA GLN A 794 -6.42 48.21 -2.72
C GLN A 794 -5.95 49.52 -2.09
N LEU A 795 -4.64 49.80 -2.14
CA LEU A 795 -4.05 51.08 -1.70
C LEU A 795 -4.65 52.29 -2.44
N VAL A 796 -4.87 52.17 -3.76
CA VAL A 796 -5.58 53.19 -4.57
C VAL A 796 -6.97 53.48 -4.01
N GLN A 797 -7.73 52.44 -3.70
CA GLN A 797 -9.09 52.58 -3.19
C GLN A 797 -9.12 53.21 -1.80
N LEU A 798 -8.17 52.88 -0.93
CA LEU A 798 -8.05 53.46 0.41
C LEU A 798 -7.78 54.96 0.37
N HIS A 799 -6.78 55.40 -0.39
CA HIS A 799 -6.49 56.83 -0.51
C HIS A 799 -7.62 57.61 -1.17
N LYS A 800 -8.38 56.97 -2.07
CA LYS A 800 -9.60 57.57 -2.65
C LYS A 800 -10.65 57.83 -1.58
N ASN A 801 -10.88 56.84 -0.71
CA ASN A 801 -11.86 56.93 0.37
C ASN A 801 -11.47 57.97 1.43
N MET A 802 -10.16 58.16 1.67
CA MET A 802 -9.63 59.17 2.60
C MET A 802 -9.62 60.62 2.03
N GLY A 803 -9.96 60.82 0.75
CA GLY A 803 -9.96 62.14 0.12
C GLY A 803 -8.57 62.76 -0.08
N ASN A 804 -7.49 61.99 0.08
CA ASN A 804 -6.13 62.45 -0.15
C ASN A 804 -5.77 62.33 -1.64
N ASN A 805 -6.08 63.39 -2.40
CA ASN A 805 -5.90 63.40 -3.85
C ASN A 805 -4.45 63.17 -4.30
N GLU A 806 -3.46 63.65 -3.53
CA GLU A 806 -2.05 63.49 -3.88
C GLU A 806 -1.58 62.05 -3.67
N ALA A 807 -1.90 61.45 -2.52
CA ALA A 807 -1.58 60.04 -2.23
C ALA A 807 -2.35 59.08 -3.15
N HIS A 808 -3.61 59.40 -3.47
CA HIS A 808 -4.40 58.63 -4.43
C HIS A 808 -3.75 58.63 -5.81
N GLN A 809 -3.31 59.78 -6.33
CA GLN A 809 -2.61 59.84 -7.61
C GLN A 809 -1.28 59.07 -7.60
N LYS A 810 -0.51 59.13 -6.51
CA LYS A 810 0.72 58.34 -6.35
C LYS A 810 0.44 56.84 -6.33
N ALA A 811 -0.58 56.39 -5.62
CA ALA A 811 -0.99 54.98 -5.61
C ALA A 811 -1.53 54.53 -6.98
N VAL A 812 -2.24 55.40 -7.72
CA VAL A 812 -2.70 55.11 -9.08
C VAL A 812 -1.49 54.94 -10.01
N GLN A 813 -0.50 55.83 -9.93
CA GLN A 813 0.74 55.71 -10.70
C GLN A 813 1.53 54.45 -10.35
N LEU A 814 1.55 54.05 -9.06
CA LEU A 814 2.16 52.78 -8.63
C LEU A 814 1.42 51.58 -9.23
N ALA A 815 0.10 51.52 -9.10
CA ALA A 815 -0.72 50.42 -9.61
C ALA A 815 -0.68 50.35 -11.14
N GLU A 816 -0.76 51.48 -11.84
CA GLU A 816 -0.61 51.58 -13.29
C GLU A 816 0.83 51.29 -13.74
N GLY A 817 1.84 51.64 -12.94
CA GLY A 817 3.24 51.29 -13.17
C GLY A 817 3.50 49.79 -13.06
N ILE A 818 2.90 49.12 -12.08
CA ILE A 818 2.93 47.66 -11.93
C ILE A 818 2.17 47.01 -13.10
N ARG A 819 0.96 47.50 -13.41
CA ARG A 819 0.15 47.00 -14.52
C ARG A 819 0.84 47.17 -15.86
N ASN A 820 1.36 48.37 -16.17
CA ASN A 820 2.01 48.69 -17.44
C ASN A 820 3.40 48.08 -17.58
N LYS A 821 4.14 47.83 -16.47
CA LYS A 821 5.32 46.97 -16.54
C LYS A 821 4.95 45.53 -16.86
N ASN A 822 3.80 45.05 -16.41
CA ASN A 822 3.27 43.74 -16.79
C ASN A 822 2.67 43.73 -18.22
N THR A 823 2.28 44.88 -18.81
CA THR A 823 1.78 45.01 -20.21
C THR A 823 2.80 45.47 -21.27
N LEU A 824 3.92 46.10 -20.89
CA LEU A 824 4.96 46.60 -21.82
C LEU A 824 6.08 45.58 -22.05
N THR A 825 6.31 44.64 -21.13
CA THR A 825 7.10 43.43 -21.42
C THR A 825 6.42 42.55 -22.47
N THR A 826 5.08 42.56 -22.54
CA THR A 826 4.24 41.82 -23.52
C THR A 826 4.19 42.44 -24.92
N LYS A 827 4.79 43.62 -25.15
CA LYS A 827 4.83 44.30 -26.46
C LYS A 827 6.24 44.57 -26.99
N ALA A 828 7.27 44.30 -26.19
CA ALA A 828 8.68 44.43 -26.58
C ALA A 828 9.40 43.06 -26.68
N ALA A 829 8.66 41.95 -26.55
CA ALA A 829 9.09 40.59 -26.87
C ALA A 829 8.43 40.12 -28.16
#